data_AF-A0A2N2JL79-F1
#
_entry.id   AF-A0A2N2JL79-F1
#
_cell.length_a   1.000
_cell.length_b   1.000
_cell.length_c   1.000
_cell.angle_alpha   90.00
_cell.angle_beta   90.00
_cell.angle_gamma   90.00
#
_symmetry.space_group_name_H-M   'P 1'
#
loop_
_entity.id
_entity.type
_entity.pdbx_description
1 polymer ?
#
loop_
_entity_poly.entity_id
_entity_poly.type
_entity_poly.pdbx_seq_one_letter_code
_entity_poly.pdbx_strand_id
1 'polypeptide(L)'
;MRTALTSTLVALLAPAVIFACGDSPTASSDAADTAAADTADTDLVAVDAADVADTDPGPDTVVPQRPASYRAIGGMSMGAAAITIALERPGTFDLVGALGGYADTTYMMAQMLRLQLGGFCALDDLAGRDDLDDPAAVPPVMCGPGLTRSPLEIPQDFDRLHYDDNGITMTREFYGQIIENFAEAYGNLAVPAHADSPILPAGLDLAWFRATSPAARCAAPVPIAKAFSYNAEYNPDGTYDVIPLCDILRPDDPALPPSWFDPATPRTNPIPPLLAVDLNGDGRRDYGEPVLLNPWERYRDVGPDGCDDAFEDGLGGCADAPAVLAPGDDPNGDRYDWALNPDGAEGNDRYDLGEPFEDLGLDGVASAVSGFADQGEGNGEWDAVDAYETLLDHDADSRIRALDAAALDTMDFWLDAGIRDALGAGIATRNLVAALRSRGRDVHVYRDFTSNPDALVPEVDREGLIGQIFETDFSAATIGRDVYVEYGDPDATASEIEDGDGKHVGRGVDALNRLASFLVAALQRFPDPDTEEAPLSNPASLADTYYSAGLQARRAYTIGLPPGYDLPENSAKRYPVVFFLHGLGQDASDLAPAAIATSVLMSEGLLPKAIFVFPDGACCFRDSETGGRECACGDSHGGVRSCVDPACTGASDACAVRDIPNDRLERECAKGSLYANMQGNRWGEPRDDMGYRQSVLDLVDYIDTRWRTKAATE
;
A
#
# COMPACT_ATOMS: atom_id res chain seq x y z
N MET A 1 -17.11 36.81 -1.33
CA MET A 1 -15.64 36.70 -1.48
C MET A 1 -15.19 35.31 -1.03
N ARG A 2 -15.50 34.89 0.21
CA ARG A 2 -15.25 33.51 0.69
C ARG A 2 -15.84 32.39 -0.18
N THR A 3 -17.11 32.47 -0.59
CA THR A 3 -17.73 31.50 -1.52
C THR A 3 -17.05 31.41 -2.89
N ALA A 4 -16.41 32.49 -3.35
CA ALA A 4 -15.67 32.52 -4.62
C ALA A 4 -14.26 31.90 -4.48
N LEU A 5 -13.65 32.05 -3.29
CA LEU A 5 -12.40 31.37 -2.90
C LEU A 5 -12.62 29.86 -2.76
N THR A 6 -13.76 29.41 -2.21
CA THR A 6 -14.13 27.99 -2.16
C THR A 6 -14.26 27.38 -3.55
N SER A 7 -14.93 28.07 -4.49
CA SER A 7 -15.01 27.61 -5.88
C SER A 7 -13.66 27.57 -6.59
N THR A 8 -12.72 28.44 -6.19
CA THR A 8 -11.35 28.46 -6.72
C THR A 8 -10.51 27.34 -6.12
N LEU A 9 -10.71 27.00 -4.84
CA LEU A 9 -10.06 25.88 -4.18
C LEU A 9 -10.47 24.55 -4.81
N VAL A 10 -11.77 24.33 -5.02
CA VAL A 10 -12.29 23.17 -5.74
C VAL A 10 -11.72 23.13 -7.16
N ALA A 11 -11.69 24.25 -7.89
CA ALA A 11 -11.16 24.28 -9.25
C ALA A 11 -9.64 24.07 -9.36
N LEU A 12 -8.85 24.36 -8.30
CA LEU A 12 -7.39 24.22 -8.29
C LEU A 12 -6.91 22.89 -7.69
N LEU A 13 -7.64 22.32 -6.71
CA LEU A 13 -7.34 21.01 -6.13
C LEU A 13 -7.95 19.87 -6.95
N ALA A 14 -9.10 20.08 -7.60
CA ALA A 14 -9.73 19.02 -8.39
C ALA A 14 -8.82 18.46 -9.49
N PRO A 15 -8.03 19.25 -10.26
CA PRO A 15 -7.09 18.67 -11.23
C PRO A 15 -6.01 17.81 -10.58
N ALA A 16 -5.43 18.24 -9.43
CA ALA A 16 -4.39 17.45 -8.73
C ALA A 16 -4.93 16.12 -8.19
N VAL A 17 -6.21 16.08 -7.85
CA VAL A 17 -6.91 14.89 -7.35
C VAL A 17 -7.49 14.04 -8.50
N ILE A 18 -7.98 14.66 -9.57
CA ILE A 18 -8.48 13.98 -10.78
C ILE A 18 -7.31 13.33 -11.54
N PHE A 19 -6.12 13.94 -11.61
CA PHE A 19 -4.94 13.25 -12.15
C PHE A 19 -4.47 12.10 -11.25
N ALA A 20 -4.81 12.10 -9.96
CA ALA A 20 -4.62 10.96 -9.07
C ALA A 20 -5.65 9.83 -9.31
N CYS A 21 -6.71 10.10 -10.09
CA CYS A 21 -7.80 9.17 -10.43
C CYS A 21 -7.86 9.03 -11.95
N GLY A 22 -7.02 8.17 -12.54
CA GLY A 22 -6.80 8.07 -14.00
C GLY A 22 -8.04 8.28 -14.89
N ASP A 23 -7.82 8.92 -16.05
CA ASP A 23 -8.86 9.26 -17.04
C ASP A 23 -9.87 8.13 -17.28
N SER A 24 -11.09 8.28 -16.78
CA SER A 24 -12.23 7.47 -17.22
C SER A 24 -12.71 7.95 -18.60
N PRO A 25 -12.79 7.10 -19.64
CA PRO A 25 -13.45 7.47 -20.87
C PRO A 25 -14.95 7.60 -20.60
N THR A 26 -15.48 8.79 -20.92
CA THR A 26 -16.89 9.16 -20.92
C THR A 26 -17.86 8.00 -21.21
N ALA A 27 -18.73 7.69 -20.25
CA ALA A 27 -19.86 6.78 -20.45
C ALA A 27 -20.77 7.28 -21.60
N SER A 28 -20.84 6.52 -22.70
CA SER A 28 -21.89 6.68 -23.70
C SER A 28 -23.16 6.00 -23.20
N SER A 29 -24.23 6.77 -23.08
CA SER A 29 -25.59 6.26 -22.90
C SER A 29 -25.95 5.37 -24.09
N ASP A 30 -26.26 4.11 -23.80
CA ASP A 30 -27.37 3.33 -24.38
C ASP A 30 -27.09 1.82 -24.29
N ALA A 31 -27.73 1.13 -23.35
CA ALA A 31 -28.32 -0.20 -23.58
C ALA A 31 -29.20 -0.61 -22.40
N ALA A 32 -30.47 -0.82 -22.69
CA ALA A 32 -31.46 -1.36 -21.77
C ALA A 32 -31.48 -2.90 -21.80
N ASP A 33 -31.70 -3.46 -20.61
CA ASP A 33 -32.53 -4.63 -20.27
C ASP A 33 -32.12 -6.07 -20.66
N THR A 34 -32.29 -6.94 -19.63
CA THR A 34 -32.36 -8.42 -19.57
C THR A 34 -31.02 -9.18 -19.52
N ALA A 35 -30.74 -10.15 -18.63
CA ALA A 35 -31.54 -10.87 -17.62
C ALA A 35 -30.66 -11.54 -16.54
N ALA A 36 -31.20 -11.55 -15.32
CA ALA A 36 -31.15 -12.56 -14.23
C ALA A 36 -29.97 -13.54 -14.11
N ALA A 37 -29.25 -13.43 -12.98
CA ALA A 37 -28.60 -14.56 -12.31
C ALA A 37 -29.05 -14.58 -10.83
N ASP A 38 -29.36 -15.78 -10.35
CA ASP A 38 -29.95 -16.12 -9.06
C ASP A 38 -29.18 -15.51 -7.87
N THR A 39 -29.89 -14.72 -7.07
CA THR A 39 -29.47 -14.31 -5.73
C THR A 39 -29.74 -15.46 -4.76
N ALA A 40 -28.70 -16.11 -4.28
CA ALA A 40 -28.79 -16.84 -3.02
C ALA A 40 -28.78 -15.81 -1.89
N ASP A 41 -29.92 -15.65 -1.22
CA ASP A 41 -30.07 -14.94 0.05
C ASP A 41 -28.96 -15.41 1.01
N THR A 42 -28.00 -14.52 1.26
CA THR A 42 -27.18 -14.56 2.46
C THR A 42 -27.77 -13.51 3.37
N ASP A 43 -28.53 -13.96 4.36
CA ASP A 43 -28.98 -13.13 5.48
C ASP A 43 -27.72 -12.57 6.17
N LEU A 44 -27.31 -11.36 5.77
CA LEU A 44 -26.39 -10.53 6.52
C LEU A 44 -27.08 -10.22 7.86
N VAL A 45 -26.71 -10.99 8.88
CA VAL A 45 -27.08 -10.67 10.25
C VAL A 45 -26.41 -9.34 10.57
N ALA A 46 -27.24 -8.30 10.71
CA ALA A 46 -26.84 -7.02 11.29
C ALA A 46 -26.18 -7.31 12.64
N VAL A 47 -24.86 -7.18 12.69
CA VAL A 47 -24.12 -7.09 13.95
C VAL A 47 -24.41 -5.70 14.50
N ASP A 48 -25.18 -5.66 15.58
CA ASP A 48 -25.45 -4.44 16.34
C ASP A 48 -24.11 -3.78 16.70
N ALA A 49 -23.92 -2.57 16.17
CA ALA A 49 -22.86 -1.66 16.60
C ALA A 49 -23.18 -1.21 18.03
N ALA A 50 -22.72 -1.96 19.02
CA ALA A 50 -22.78 -1.56 20.42
C ALA A 50 -21.46 -1.87 21.11
N ASP A 51 -20.91 -0.82 21.72
CA ASP A 51 -19.82 -0.80 22.69
C ASP A 51 -18.37 -0.86 22.17
N VAL A 52 -18.02 0.07 21.26
CA VAL A 52 -16.72 0.75 21.39
C VAL A 52 -16.98 1.99 22.23
N ALA A 53 -16.41 2.05 23.44
CA ALA A 53 -16.55 3.20 24.32
C ALA A 53 -15.89 4.43 23.67
N ASP A 54 -16.71 5.24 23.02
CA ASP A 54 -16.34 6.53 22.49
C ASP A 54 -16.07 7.49 23.65
N THR A 55 -14.79 7.78 23.89
CA THR A 55 -14.40 8.87 24.78
C THR A 55 -14.24 10.14 23.97
N ASP A 56 -15.33 10.89 23.87
CA ASP A 56 -15.33 12.31 23.52
C ASP A 56 -14.22 13.00 24.34
N PRO A 57 -13.21 13.63 23.71
CA PRO A 57 -12.12 14.25 24.44
C PRO A 57 -12.69 15.37 25.30
N GLY A 58 -12.86 15.09 26.60
CA GLY A 58 -13.24 16.10 27.56
C GLY A 58 -12.26 17.29 27.48
N PRO A 59 -12.70 18.51 27.82
CA PRO A 59 -11.95 19.77 27.63
C PRO A 59 -10.61 19.88 28.40
N ASP A 60 -10.13 18.79 29.00
CA ASP A 60 -8.93 18.64 29.81
C ASP A 60 -7.87 17.70 29.18
N THR A 61 -7.97 17.32 27.89
CA THR A 61 -6.87 16.62 27.19
C THR A 61 -5.67 17.54 27.06
N VAL A 62 -4.77 17.47 28.05
CA VAL A 62 -3.50 18.18 28.04
C VAL A 62 -2.61 17.53 26.98
N VAL A 63 -2.64 18.06 25.76
CA VAL A 63 -1.67 17.70 24.72
C VAL A 63 -0.28 18.03 25.26
N PRO A 64 0.62 17.04 25.43
CA PRO A 64 1.95 17.29 25.98
C PRO A 64 2.69 18.32 25.12
N GLN A 65 3.21 19.36 25.74
CA GLN A 65 4.08 20.33 25.07
C GLN A 65 5.40 19.63 24.72
N ARG A 66 5.55 19.23 23.45
CA ARG A 66 6.79 18.66 22.91
C ARG A 66 7.55 19.69 22.05
N PRO A 67 8.89 19.60 21.95
CA PRO A 67 9.63 20.40 20.97
C PRO A 67 9.12 20.10 19.57
N ALA A 68 8.64 21.11 18.85
CA ALA A 68 8.12 20.94 17.50
C ALA A 68 9.26 20.82 16.49
N SER A 69 9.22 19.82 15.62
CA SER A 69 10.12 19.74 14.48
C SER A 69 9.76 20.76 13.40
N TYR A 70 8.53 21.27 13.41
CA TYR A 70 7.91 22.12 12.39
C TYR A 70 7.84 21.44 11.02
N ARG A 71 7.75 20.11 11.01
CA ARG A 71 7.58 19.32 9.79
C ARG A 71 6.37 18.40 9.90
N ALA A 72 5.66 18.23 8.80
CA ALA A 72 4.67 17.17 8.63
C ALA A 72 5.01 16.36 7.39
N ILE A 73 4.66 15.08 7.38
CA ILE A 73 4.74 14.23 6.19
C ILE A 73 3.41 13.50 6.03
N GLY A 74 2.91 13.40 4.81
CA GLY A 74 1.77 12.55 4.49
C GLY A 74 1.81 12.07 3.07
N GLY A 75 0.87 11.22 2.68
CA GLY A 75 0.68 10.83 1.30
C GLY A 75 -0.53 9.95 1.12
N MET A 76 -0.95 9.79 -0.13
CA MET A 76 -2.15 9.06 -0.52
C MET A 76 -1.80 7.82 -1.35
N SER A 77 -2.56 6.73 -1.18
CA SER A 77 -2.29 5.46 -1.86
C SER A 77 -0.85 4.98 -1.54
N MET A 78 0.01 4.70 -2.52
CA MET A 78 1.42 4.37 -2.27
C MET A 78 2.18 5.44 -1.46
N GLY A 79 1.76 6.71 -1.53
CA GLY A 79 2.34 7.79 -0.74
C GLY A 79 2.12 7.64 0.76
N ALA A 80 1.17 6.80 1.20
CA ALA A 80 0.95 6.49 2.60
C ALA A 80 2.16 5.84 3.29
N ALA A 81 3.13 5.33 2.52
CA ALA A 81 4.46 4.96 2.98
C ALA A 81 5.21 6.11 3.71
N ALA A 82 4.70 7.34 3.66
CA ALA A 82 5.02 8.43 4.57
C ALA A 82 5.10 7.99 6.04
N ILE A 83 4.22 7.09 6.50
CA ILE A 83 4.26 6.58 7.87
C ILE A 83 5.53 5.74 8.13
N THR A 84 5.87 4.82 7.23
CA THR A 84 7.09 4.02 7.33
C THR A 84 8.35 4.89 7.27
N ILE A 85 8.36 5.94 6.44
CA ILE A 85 9.45 6.93 6.40
C ILE A 85 9.59 7.67 7.73
N ALA A 86 8.49 8.10 8.33
CA ALA A 86 8.51 8.80 9.62
C ALA A 86 9.00 7.89 10.76
N LEU A 87 8.55 6.63 10.76
CA LEU A 87 8.93 5.62 11.76
C LEU A 87 10.42 5.21 11.65
N GLU A 88 11.06 5.37 10.49
CA GLU A 88 12.51 5.17 10.31
C GLU A 88 13.34 6.20 11.09
N ARG A 89 12.85 7.44 11.19
CA ARG A 89 13.54 8.54 11.86
C ARG A 89 12.58 9.31 12.79
N PRO A 90 12.16 8.72 13.92
CA PRO A 90 11.23 9.36 14.86
C PRO A 90 11.72 10.73 15.31
N GLY A 91 10.79 11.67 15.52
CA GLY A 91 11.08 13.06 15.87
C GLY A 91 11.41 13.96 14.67
N THR A 92 11.42 13.44 13.44
CA THR A 92 11.59 14.25 12.23
C THR A 92 10.31 15.01 11.89
N PHE A 93 9.14 14.42 12.11
CA PHE A 93 7.84 14.97 11.74
C PHE A 93 6.92 15.05 12.97
N ASP A 94 6.26 16.19 13.16
CA ASP A 94 5.27 16.39 14.21
C ASP A 94 3.95 15.69 13.85
N LEU A 95 3.53 15.71 12.58
CA LEU A 95 2.34 15.02 12.08
C LEU A 95 2.71 14.08 10.94
N VAL A 96 2.19 12.86 11.01
CA VAL A 96 2.41 11.78 10.05
C VAL A 96 1.07 11.34 9.47
N GLY A 97 0.92 11.45 8.16
CA GLY A 97 -0.29 11.12 7.41
C GLY A 97 -0.15 9.83 6.61
N ALA A 98 -1.10 8.91 6.75
CA ALA A 98 -1.27 7.76 5.86
C ALA A 98 -2.72 7.75 5.35
N LEU A 99 -2.90 8.23 4.11
CA LEU A 99 -4.22 8.39 3.50
C LEU A 99 -4.49 7.20 2.56
N GLY A 100 -5.06 6.13 3.11
CA GLY A 100 -5.19 4.82 2.49
C GLY A 100 -3.85 4.11 2.31
N GLY A 101 -3.77 3.19 1.35
CA GLY A 101 -2.51 2.57 0.93
C GLY A 101 -1.95 1.49 1.86
N TYR A 102 -0.72 1.08 1.58
CA TYR A 102 -0.08 -0.09 2.18
C TYR A 102 0.88 0.29 3.31
N ALA A 103 0.35 0.42 4.52
CA ALA A 103 1.15 0.71 5.71
C ALA A 103 1.41 -0.53 6.59
N ASP A 104 0.47 -1.48 6.61
CA ASP A 104 0.63 -2.81 7.24
C ASP A 104 0.96 -3.82 6.14
N THR A 105 2.26 -4.05 5.93
CA THR A 105 2.74 -4.95 4.86
C THR A 105 2.56 -6.41 5.25
N THR A 106 2.51 -6.72 6.55
CA THR A 106 2.32 -8.09 7.04
C THR A 106 0.91 -8.58 6.77
N TYR A 107 -0.10 -7.78 7.12
CA TYR A 107 -1.49 -8.07 6.75
C TYR A 107 -1.64 -8.18 5.24
N MET A 108 -1.01 -7.27 4.50
CA MET A 108 -1.13 -7.27 3.04
C MET A 108 -0.54 -8.54 2.41
N MET A 109 0.58 -9.06 2.94
CA MET A 109 1.15 -10.34 2.52
C MET A 109 0.21 -11.50 2.86
N ALA A 110 -0.29 -11.59 4.09
CA ALA A 110 -1.21 -12.65 4.51
C ALA A 110 -2.50 -12.67 3.67
N GLN A 111 -3.10 -11.48 3.46
CA GLN A 111 -4.27 -11.29 2.62
C GLN A 111 -4.01 -11.68 1.16
N MET A 112 -2.88 -11.27 0.59
CA MET A 112 -2.51 -11.63 -0.79
C MET A 112 -2.38 -13.15 -0.95
N LEU A 113 -1.69 -13.83 -0.03
CA LEU A 113 -1.52 -15.29 -0.08
C LEU A 113 -2.86 -16.02 0.03
N ARG A 114 -3.74 -15.60 0.96
CA ARG A 114 -5.03 -16.24 1.25
C ARG A 114 -6.10 -15.96 0.20
N LEU A 115 -6.24 -14.70 -0.23
CA LEU A 115 -7.34 -14.24 -1.09
C LEU A 115 -6.95 -14.10 -2.56
N GLN A 116 -5.72 -13.65 -2.86
CA GLN A 116 -5.34 -13.31 -4.24
C GLN A 116 -4.53 -14.41 -4.92
N LEU A 117 -3.75 -15.21 -4.19
CA LEU A 117 -2.91 -16.30 -4.75
C LEU A 117 -3.43 -17.70 -4.44
N GLY A 118 -4.61 -17.81 -3.83
CA GLY A 118 -5.26 -19.07 -3.44
C GLY A 118 -6.58 -19.36 -4.17
N GLY A 119 -7.37 -20.27 -3.61
CA GLY A 119 -8.71 -20.65 -4.10
C GLY A 119 -8.75 -21.89 -5.00
N PHE A 120 -7.63 -22.58 -5.16
CA PHE A 120 -7.54 -23.86 -5.89
C PHE A 120 -8.19 -25.01 -5.09
N CYS A 121 -8.67 -26.04 -5.79
CA CYS A 121 -9.09 -27.27 -5.13
C CYS A 121 -7.89 -28.07 -4.60
N ALA A 122 -8.13 -28.97 -3.63
CA ALA A 122 -7.08 -29.83 -3.09
C ALA A 122 -6.46 -30.72 -4.18
N LEU A 123 -5.17 -31.08 -4.03
CA LEU A 123 -4.45 -31.87 -5.02
C LEU A 123 -5.16 -33.17 -5.41
N ASP A 124 -5.79 -33.87 -4.46
CA ASP A 124 -6.53 -35.11 -4.72
C ASP A 124 -7.71 -34.92 -5.71
N ASP A 125 -8.28 -33.71 -5.76
CA ASP A 125 -9.37 -33.34 -6.67
C ASP A 125 -8.87 -32.80 -8.03
N LEU A 126 -7.57 -32.53 -8.15
CA LEU A 126 -6.93 -31.97 -9.36
C LEU A 126 -6.06 -33.00 -10.10
N ALA A 127 -5.38 -33.87 -9.36
CA ALA A 127 -4.35 -34.76 -9.88
C ALA A 127 -4.88 -35.70 -10.97
N GLY A 128 -4.20 -35.69 -12.13
CA GLY A 128 -4.48 -36.60 -13.24
C GLY A 128 -5.70 -36.23 -14.09
N ARG A 129 -6.26 -35.03 -13.90
CA ARG A 129 -7.35 -34.49 -14.72
C ARG A 129 -6.84 -33.97 -16.06
N ASP A 130 -7.68 -34.08 -17.09
CA ASP A 130 -7.44 -33.56 -18.44
C ASP A 130 -8.27 -32.31 -18.78
N ASP A 131 -9.13 -31.89 -17.85
CA ASP A 131 -10.03 -30.74 -17.94
C ASP A 131 -9.60 -29.58 -17.03
N LEU A 132 -8.32 -29.51 -16.66
CA LEU A 132 -7.79 -28.48 -15.74
C LEU A 132 -7.98 -27.05 -16.27
N ASP A 133 -7.97 -26.84 -17.59
CA ASP A 133 -8.20 -25.50 -18.19
C ASP A 133 -9.68 -25.18 -18.48
N ASP A 134 -10.62 -26.03 -18.04
CA ASP A 134 -12.06 -25.81 -18.22
C ASP A 134 -12.69 -25.17 -16.96
N PRO A 135 -13.11 -23.88 -17.02
CA PRO A 135 -13.73 -23.22 -15.88
C PRO A 135 -15.13 -23.76 -15.56
N ALA A 136 -15.72 -24.57 -16.45
CA ALA A 136 -17.01 -25.25 -16.26
C ALA A 136 -16.85 -26.73 -15.88
N ALA A 137 -15.64 -27.18 -15.55
CA ALA A 137 -15.36 -28.56 -15.16
C ALA A 137 -16.23 -29.04 -13.98
N VAL A 138 -16.57 -30.33 -13.97
CA VAL A 138 -17.39 -30.97 -12.92
C VAL A 138 -16.75 -32.29 -12.48
N PRO A 139 -16.30 -32.42 -11.21
CA PRO A 139 -16.26 -31.40 -10.15
C PRO A 139 -15.43 -30.16 -10.52
N PRO A 140 -15.65 -29.00 -9.87
CA PRO A 140 -14.89 -27.80 -10.19
C PRO A 140 -13.38 -28.01 -9.95
N VAL A 141 -12.55 -27.25 -10.66
CA VAL A 141 -11.09 -27.20 -10.46
C VAL A 141 -10.66 -26.00 -9.61
N MET A 142 -11.54 -25.00 -9.47
CA MET A 142 -11.42 -23.91 -8.51
C MET A 142 -12.44 -24.09 -7.39
N CYS A 143 -11.97 -24.12 -6.16
CA CYS A 143 -12.80 -24.33 -4.96
C CYS A 143 -13.06 -23.04 -4.18
N GLY A 144 -12.45 -21.93 -4.62
CA GLY A 144 -12.57 -20.59 -4.04
C GLY A 144 -14.00 -20.02 -4.05
N PRO A 145 -14.19 -18.81 -3.47
CA PRO A 145 -13.15 -17.86 -3.06
C PRO A 145 -12.42 -18.22 -1.77
N GLY A 146 -11.26 -17.60 -1.54
CA GLY A 146 -10.54 -17.68 -0.26
C GLY A 146 -11.39 -17.20 0.91
N LEU A 147 -11.15 -17.77 2.10
CA LEU A 147 -11.90 -17.43 3.31
C LEU A 147 -11.53 -16.03 3.80
N THR A 148 -12.52 -15.17 4.03
CA THR A 148 -12.31 -13.84 4.62
C THR A 148 -12.23 -13.91 6.16
N ARG A 149 -11.41 -13.05 6.76
CA ARG A 149 -11.21 -12.90 8.21
C ARG A 149 -11.75 -11.58 8.76
N SER A 150 -12.10 -10.65 7.88
CA SER A 150 -12.67 -9.35 8.24
C SER A 150 -13.89 -9.05 7.35
N PRO A 151 -14.90 -8.33 7.88
CA PRO A 151 -16.06 -7.91 7.07
C PRO A 151 -15.71 -6.91 5.97
N LEU A 152 -14.53 -6.27 6.03
CA LEU A 152 -14.06 -5.36 4.99
C LEU A 152 -13.28 -6.09 3.87
N GLU A 153 -12.98 -7.37 4.04
CA GLU A 153 -12.32 -8.14 2.99
C GLU A 153 -13.30 -8.57 1.90
N ILE A 154 -12.80 -8.58 0.67
CA ILE A 154 -13.57 -8.97 -0.51
C ILE A 154 -13.22 -10.41 -0.85
N PRO A 155 -14.20 -11.35 -0.83
CA PRO A 155 -13.98 -12.73 -1.26
C PRO A 155 -13.52 -12.77 -2.72
N GLN A 156 -12.39 -13.40 -2.98
CA GLN A 156 -11.79 -13.56 -4.30
C GLN A 156 -10.88 -14.80 -4.33
N ASP A 157 -10.41 -15.15 -5.52
CA ASP A 157 -9.39 -16.18 -5.75
C ASP A 157 -8.49 -15.77 -6.93
N PHE A 158 -7.42 -16.52 -7.17
CA PHE A 158 -6.42 -16.18 -8.18
C PHE A 158 -6.99 -16.00 -9.60
N ASP A 159 -8.08 -16.69 -9.96
CA ASP A 159 -8.69 -16.57 -11.29
C ASP A 159 -9.86 -15.59 -11.35
N ARG A 160 -10.44 -15.23 -10.20
CA ARG A 160 -11.58 -14.32 -10.08
C ARG A 160 -11.25 -13.19 -9.11
N LEU A 161 -10.18 -12.45 -9.42
CA LEU A 161 -9.73 -11.30 -8.64
C LEU A 161 -10.76 -10.17 -8.66
N HIS A 162 -10.83 -9.39 -7.58
CA HIS A 162 -11.76 -8.26 -7.50
C HIS A 162 -11.38 -7.15 -8.50
N TYR A 163 -12.38 -6.60 -9.20
CA TYR A 163 -12.22 -5.46 -10.10
C TYR A 163 -12.83 -4.20 -9.47
N ASP A 164 -12.04 -3.13 -9.46
CA ASP A 164 -12.45 -1.77 -9.14
C ASP A 164 -11.68 -0.81 -10.07
N ASP A 165 -12.28 0.34 -10.37
CA ASP A 165 -11.73 1.41 -11.18
C ASP A 165 -11.74 2.79 -10.48
N ASN A 166 -12.05 2.82 -9.18
CA ASN A 166 -12.03 4.04 -8.38
C ASN A 166 -10.59 4.43 -7.98
N GLY A 167 -10.00 5.40 -8.67
CA GLY A 167 -8.66 5.93 -8.34
C GLY A 167 -7.50 5.06 -8.84
N ILE A 168 -7.70 3.75 -8.86
CA ILE A 168 -6.83 2.74 -9.46
C ILE A 168 -7.68 1.80 -10.30
N THR A 169 -7.12 1.29 -11.41
CA THR A 169 -7.81 0.28 -12.24
C THR A 169 -7.23 -1.10 -11.94
N MET A 170 -7.97 -1.89 -11.16
CA MET A 170 -7.58 -3.23 -10.69
C MET A 170 -7.73 -4.29 -11.79
N THR A 171 -6.98 -4.15 -12.88
CA THR A 171 -6.90 -5.17 -13.93
C THR A 171 -6.01 -6.34 -13.51
N ARG A 172 -6.11 -7.46 -14.21
CA ARG A 172 -5.25 -8.63 -13.95
C ARG A 172 -3.77 -8.31 -14.14
N GLU A 173 -3.43 -7.58 -15.20
CA GLU A 173 -2.08 -7.03 -15.40
C GLU A 173 -1.63 -6.19 -14.20
N PHE A 174 -2.51 -5.40 -13.60
CA PHE A 174 -2.16 -4.53 -12.48
C PHE A 174 -1.85 -5.31 -11.20
N TYR A 175 -2.59 -6.39 -10.89
CA TYR A 175 -2.23 -7.29 -9.80
C TYR A 175 -0.84 -7.91 -9.99
N GLY A 176 -0.52 -8.37 -11.20
CA GLY A 176 0.82 -8.88 -11.51
C GLY A 176 1.92 -7.83 -11.30
N GLN A 177 1.66 -6.58 -11.68
CA GLN A 177 2.58 -5.46 -11.44
C GLN A 177 2.76 -5.12 -9.94
N ILE A 178 1.71 -5.25 -9.13
CA ILE A 178 1.81 -5.10 -7.67
C ILE A 178 2.75 -6.17 -7.12
N ILE A 179 2.56 -7.43 -7.50
CA ILE A 179 3.40 -8.55 -7.04
C ILE A 179 4.87 -8.35 -7.44
N GLU A 180 5.14 -7.94 -8.69
CA GLU A 180 6.49 -7.59 -9.15
C GLU A 180 7.12 -6.46 -8.32
N ASN A 181 6.39 -5.36 -8.12
CA ASN A 181 6.86 -4.22 -7.35
C ASN A 181 7.13 -4.58 -5.88
N PHE A 182 6.32 -5.45 -5.29
CA PHE A 182 6.53 -5.95 -3.93
C PHE A 182 7.77 -6.83 -3.85
N ALA A 183 7.99 -7.69 -4.84
CA ALA A 183 9.20 -8.47 -4.91
C ALA A 183 10.45 -7.59 -5.09
N GLU A 184 10.37 -6.52 -5.89
CA GLU A 184 11.44 -5.53 -6.03
C GLU A 184 11.72 -4.79 -4.72
N ALA A 185 10.68 -4.43 -3.97
CA ALA A 185 10.80 -3.72 -2.69
C ALA A 185 11.35 -4.60 -1.57
N TYR A 186 10.85 -5.83 -1.42
CA TYR A 186 11.07 -6.65 -0.23
C TYR A 186 11.85 -7.95 -0.49
N GLY A 187 11.98 -8.36 -1.76
CA GLY A 187 12.44 -9.70 -2.14
C GLY A 187 11.28 -10.64 -2.44
N ASN A 188 11.56 -11.86 -2.90
CA ASN A 188 10.52 -12.83 -3.24
C ASN A 188 9.79 -13.31 -1.98
N LEU A 189 8.52 -12.89 -1.84
CA LEU A 189 7.66 -13.22 -0.72
C LEU A 189 6.88 -14.53 -0.91
N ALA A 190 6.83 -15.08 -2.13
CA ALA A 190 6.04 -16.27 -2.42
C ALA A 190 6.80 -17.57 -2.15
N VAL A 191 8.11 -17.56 -2.40
CA VAL A 191 9.00 -18.74 -2.33
C VAL A 191 10.43 -18.29 -2.02
N PRO A 192 11.32 -19.19 -1.55
CA PRO A 192 12.73 -18.87 -1.34
C PRO A 192 13.38 -18.23 -2.58
N ALA A 193 14.21 -17.21 -2.35
CA ALA A 193 14.82 -16.44 -3.42
C ALA A 193 16.03 -17.16 -4.06
N HIS A 194 16.30 -16.82 -5.31
CA HIS A 194 17.50 -17.27 -6.01
C HIS A 194 18.75 -16.63 -5.37
N ALA A 195 19.82 -17.41 -5.19
CA ALA A 195 21.05 -16.95 -4.52
C ALA A 195 21.68 -15.68 -5.15
N ASP A 196 21.58 -15.53 -6.47
CA ASP A 196 22.06 -14.36 -7.22
C ASP A 196 20.95 -13.34 -7.60
N SER A 197 19.73 -13.51 -7.09
CA SER A 197 18.60 -12.61 -7.38
C SER A 197 17.54 -12.64 -6.25
N PRO A 198 17.45 -11.59 -5.42
CA PRO A 198 16.58 -11.60 -4.24
C PRO A 198 15.08 -11.60 -4.59
N ILE A 199 14.72 -11.29 -5.83
CA ILE A 199 13.32 -11.11 -6.26
C ILE A 199 12.79 -12.27 -7.11
N LEU A 200 13.66 -13.19 -7.53
CA LEU A 200 13.32 -14.31 -8.40
C LEU A 200 13.34 -15.62 -7.62
N PRO A 201 12.52 -16.63 -8.00
CA PRO A 201 12.49 -17.92 -7.32
C PRO A 201 13.80 -18.70 -7.34
N ALA A 202 14.09 -19.39 -6.25
CA ALA A 202 15.16 -20.38 -6.18
C ALA A 202 14.97 -21.48 -7.24
N GLY A 203 16.09 -22.00 -7.77
CA GLY A 203 16.07 -23.03 -8.81
C GLY A 203 15.78 -22.54 -10.24
N LEU A 204 15.43 -21.26 -10.42
CA LEU A 204 15.26 -20.65 -11.75
C LEU A 204 16.60 -20.57 -12.51
N ASP A 205 16.60 -20.91 -13.80
CA ASP A 205 17.74 -20.62 -14.68
C ASP A 205 17.82 -19.12 -14.99
N LEU A 206 18.67 -18.42 -14.22
CA LEU A 206 18.85 -16.99 -14.33
C LEU A 206 19.48 -16.55 -15.68
N ALA A 207 20.31 -17.41 -16.29
CA ALA A 207 20.90 -17.11 -17.59
C ALA A 207 19.83 -17.20 -18.69
N TRP A 208 18.98 -18.22 -18.64
CA TRP A 208 17.80 -18.32 -19.50
C TRP A 208 16.85 -17.14 -19.31
N PHE A 209 16.49 -16.80 -18.06
CA PHE A 209 15.59 -15.69 -17.75
C PHE A 209 16.07 -14.38 -18.37
N ARG A 210 17.35 -14.03 -18.17
CA ARG A 210 17.96 -12.79 -18.68
C ARG A 210 18.14 -12.79 -20.20
N ALA A 211 18.35 -13.95 -20.82
CA ALA A 211 18.59 -14.06 -22.26
C ALA A 211 17.30 -14.18 -23.10
N THR A 212 16.15 -14.45 -22.47
CA THR A 212 14.87 -14.67 -23.15
C THR A 212 13.91 -13.51 -22.96
N SER A 213 13.13 -13.20 -24.00
CA SER A 213 12.07 -12.21 -23.92
C SER A 213 10.88 -12.74 -23.10
N PRO A 214 10.07 -11.87 -22.47
CA PRO A 214 8.85 -12.27 -21.75
C PRO A 214 7.95 -13.25 -22.53
N ALA A 215 7.62 -12.92 -23.77
CA ALA A 215 6.79 -13.78 -24.62
C ALA A 215 7.43 -15.14 -24.92
N ALA A 216 8.77 -15.21 -25.06
CA ALA A 216 9.47 -16.46 -25.28
C ALA A 216 9.49 -17.34 -24.01
N ARG A 217 9.55 -16.73 -22.83
CA ARG A 217 9.44 -17.46 -21.55
C ARG A 217 8.09 -18.13 -21.42
N CYS A 218 7.01 -17.45 -21.77
CA CYS A 218 5.67 -18.04 -21.72
C CYS A 218 5.40 -19.08 -22.81
N ALA A 219 6.07 -18.99 -23.96
CA ALA A 219 5.91 -19.97 -25.03
C ALA A 219 6.66 -21.29 -24.78
N ALA A 220 7.72 -21.25 -23.95
CA ALA A 220 8.55 -22.40 -23.62
C ALA A 220 9.21 -22.19 -22.24
N PRO A 221 8.44 -22.31 -21.14
CA PRO A 221 9.00 -22.15 -19.81
C PRO A 221 10.00 -23.29 -19.53
N VAL A 222 11.03 -22.95 -18.76
CA VAL A 222 12.00 -23.93 -18.25
C VAL A 222 11.60 -24.25 -16.81
N PRO A 223 11.25 -25.51 -16.48
CA PRO A 223 10.95 -25.90 -15.11
C PRO A 223 12.13 -25.58 -14.18
N ILE A 224 11.82 -25.19 -12.94
CA ILE A 224 12.84 -25.00 -11.92
C ILE A 224 13.45 -26.36 -11.53
N ALA A 225 14.62 -26.32 -10.89
CA ALA A 225 15.23 -27.55 -10.39
C ALA A 225 14.31 -28.23 -9.35
N LYS A 226 14.14 -29.57 -9.47
CA LYS A 226 13.29 -30.39 -8.58
C LYS A 226 13.52 -30.17 -7.07
N ALA A 227 14.72 -29.79 -6.66
CA ALA A 227 15.01 -29.47 -5.25
C ALA A 227 14.22 -28.26 -4.71
N PHE A 228 13.55 -27.50 -5.57
CA PHE A 228 12.74 -26.33 -5.20
C PHE A 228 11.28 -26.48 -5.63
N SER A 229 10.87 -27.66 -6.11
CA SER A 229 9.52 -27.90 -6.61
C SER A 229 8.56 -28.49 -5.58
N TYR A 230 9.05 -28.83 -4.39
CA TYR A 230 8.25 -29.42 -3.33
C TYR A 230 7.33 -28.36 -2.70
N ASN A 231 6.14 -28.80 -2.31
CA ASN A 231 5.14 -28.00 -1.61
C ASN A 231 4.12 -28.97 -1.00
N ALA A 232 3.82 -28.81 0.28
CA ALA A 232 2.94 -29.71 1.02
C ALA A 232 1.54 -29.86 0.38
N GLU A 233 0.97 -28.77 -0.14
CA GLU A 233 -0.42 -28.74 -0.61
C GLU A 233 -0.59 -29.30 -2.01
N TYR A 234 0.35 -29.01 -2.93
CA TYR A 234 0.15 -29.22 -4.37
C TYR A 234 1.28 -30.00 -5.06
N ASN A 235 2.43 -30.22 -4.42
CA ASN A 235 3.49 -31.08 -4.97
C ASN A 235 4.30 -31.83 -3.89
N PRO A 236 3.65 -32.58 -2.98
CA PRO A 236 4.31 -33.13 -1.79
C PRO A 236 5.39 -34.17 -2.11
N ASP A 237 5.26 -34.87 -3.24
CA ASP A 237 6.24 -35.88 -3.69
C ASP A 237 7.23 -35.33 -4.75
N GLY A 238 7.13 -34.04 -5.09
CA GLY A 238 7.90 -33.41 -6.17
C GLY A 238 7.71 -34.12 -7.51
N THR A 239 6.48 -34.57 -7.78
CA THR A 239 6.12 -35.36 -8.97
C THR A 239 5.92 -34.47 -10.19
N TYR A 240 5.31 -33.31 -9.99
CA TYR A 240 4.94 -32.38 -11.04
C TYR A 240 6.09 -31.40 -11.31
N ASP A 241 6.23 -31.00 -12.57
CA ASP A 241 7.13 -29.92 -12.92
C ASP A 241 6.57 -28.61 -12.34
N VAL A 242 7.47 -27.73 -11.89
CA VAL A 242 7.12 -26.39 -11.43
C VAL A 242 7.74 -25.39 -12.39
N ILE A 243 6.91 -24.50 -12.94
CA ILE A 243 7.29 -23.60 -14.03
C ILE A 243 7.14 -22.13 -13.62
N PRO A 244 7.94 -21.21 -14.21
CA PRO A 244 7.70 -19.78 -14.11
C PRO A 244 6.29 -19.41 -14.54
N LEU A 245 5.57 -18.67 -13.71
CA LEU A 245 4.17 -18.36 -13.97
C LEU A 245 4.03 -17.37 -15.13
N CYS A 246 3.18 -17.73 -16.09
CA CYS A 246 2.73 -16.85 -17.15
C CYS A 246 1.21 -16.72 -17.12
N ASP A 247 0.76 -15.48 -17.16
CA ASP A 247 -0.62 -15.06 -17.04
C ASP A 247 -1.09 -14.32 -18.31
N ILE A 248 -2.37 -13.96 -18.35
CA ILE A 248 -2.96 -13.08 -19.33
C ILE A 248 -2.89 -11.63 -18.85
N LEU A 249 -2.86 -10.68 -19.79
CA LEU A 249 -2.94 -9.25 -19.46
C LEU A 249 -4.37 -8.85 -19.09
N ARG A 250 -5.33 -9.37 -19.85
CA ARG A 250 -6.76 -9.12 -19.76
C ARG A 250 -7.51 -10.24 -20.51
N PRO A 251 -8.78 -10.53 -20.17
CA PRO A 251 -9.58 -11.48 -20.92
C PRO A 251 -9.90 -10.97 -22.34
N ASP A 252 -10.02 -11.89 -23.29
CA ASP A 252 -10.50 -11.62 -24.65
C ASP A 252 -12.03 -11.55 -24.70
N ASP A 253 -12.72 -12.28 -23.83
CA ASP A 253 -14.17 -12.19 -23.66
C ASP A 253 -14.57 -10.89 -22.93
N PRO A 254 -15.25 -9.93 -23.59
CA PRO A 254 -15.68 -8.69 -22.96
C PRO A 254 -16.78 -8.88 -21.90
N ALA A 255 -17.37 -10.08 -21.78
CA ALA A 255 -18.31 -10.40 -20.70
C ALA A 255 -17.61 -10.70 -19.37
N LEU A 256 -16.30 -10.99 -19.38
CA LEU A 256 -15.52 -11.23 -18.18
C LEU A 256 -14.98 -9.90 -17.61
N PRO A 257 -14.99 -9.72 -16.28
CA PRO A 257 -14.31 -8.60 -15.65
C PRO A 257 -12.82 -8.53 -16.05
N PRO A 258 -12.24 -7.32 -16.22
CA PRO A 258 -10.84 -7.16 -16.63
C PRO A 258 -9.78 -7.77 -15.70
N SER A 259 -10.17 -8.14 -14.48
CA SER A 259 -9.35 -8.80 -13.47
C SER A 259 -9.38 -10.33 -13.55
N TRP A 260 -10.36 -10.91 -14.26
CA TRP A 260 -10.57 -12.36 -14.30
C TRP A 260 -9.63 -13.03 -15.29
N PHE A 261 -9.29 -14.27 -15.00
CA PHE A 261 -8.59 -15.15 -15.91
C PHE A 261 -9.55 -15.72 -16.95
N ASP A 262 -9.11 -15.72 -18.21
CA ASP A 262 -9.80 -16.30 -19.35
C ASP A 262 -8.90 -17.38 -19.98
N PRO A 263 -9.27 -18.66 -19.83
CA PRO A 263 -8.53 -19.78 -20.40
C PRO A 263 -8.35 -19.71 -21.92
N ALA A 264 -9.27 -19.05 -22.63
CA ALA A 264 -9.18 -18.88 -24.08
C ALA A 264 -8.09 -17.87 -24.50
N THR A 265 -7.67 -16.99 -23.59
CA THR A 265 -6.69 -15.95 -23.85
C THR A 265 -5.25 -16.49 -23.74
N PRO A 266 -4.35 -16.18 -24.69
CA PRO A 266 -2.95 -16.59 -24.62
C PRO A 266 -2.21 -15.99 -23.40
N ARG A 267 -1.69 -16.87 -22.53
CA ARG A 267 -0.81 -16.47 -21.40
C ARG A 267 0.53 -15.98 -21.93
N THR A 268 0.70 -14.66 -21.99
CA THR A 268 1.86 -14.00 -22.60
C THR A 268 2.56 -13.03 -21.66
N ASN A 269 2.03 -12.87 -20.45
CA ASN A 269 2.52 -11.96 -19.44
C ASN A 269 3.17 -12.75 -18.30
N PRO A 270 4.50 -12.87 -18.22
CA PRO A 270 5.13 -13.51 -17.07
C PRO A 270 4.90 -12.66 -15.81
N ILE A 271 4.79 -13.33 -14.66
CA ILE A 271 4.85 -12.70 -13.33
C ILE A 271 6.09 -13.28 -12.63
N PRO A 272 7.28 -12.68 -12.83
CA PRO A 272 8.57 -13.30 -12.49
C PRO A 272 8.75 -13.85 -11.07
N PRO A 273 8.19 -13.23 -10.01
CA PRO A 273 8.31 -13.78 -8.65
C PRO A 273 7.53 -15.08 -8.42
N LEU A 274 6.55 -15.38 -9.28
CA LEU A 274 5.62 -16.49 -9.07
C LEU A 274 5.95 -17.73 -9.91
N LEU A 275 5.52 -18.87 -9.38
CA LEU A 275 5.64 -20.19 -9.96
C LEU A 275 4.28 -20.87 -10.00
N ALA A 276 4.09 -21.81 -10.92
CA ALA A 276 2.90 -22.65 -11.01
C ALA A 276 3.28 -24.14 -11.02
N VAL A 277 2.42 -24.98 -10.46
CA VAL A 277 2.55 -26.45 -10.53
C VAL A 277 1.87 -26.94 -11.80
N ASP A 278 2.65 -27.46 -12.75
CA ASP A 278 2.17 -28.01 -14.02
C ASP A 278 1.75 -29.47 -13.80
N LEU A 279 0.46 -29.66 -13.51
CA LEU A 279 -0.12 -30.93 -13.08
C LEU A 279 -0.29 -31.90 -14.26
N ASN A 280 -0.51 -31.38 -15.47
CA ASN A 280 -0.72 -32.18 -16.67
C ASN A 280 0.52 -32.29 -17.58
N GLY A 281 1.56 -31.50 -17.32
CA GLY A 281 2.85 -31.53 -18.02
C GLY A 281 2.82 -30.88 -19.40
N ASP A 282 1.92 -29.92 -19.64
CA ASP A 282 1.78 -29.25 -20.93
C ASP A 282 2.70 -28.02 -21.08
N GLY A 283 3.39 -27.64 -20.00
CA GLY A 283 4.31 -26.51 -19.95
C GLY A 283 3.61 -25.15 -19.90
N ARG A 284 2.39 -25.08 -19.39
CA ARG A 284 1.59 -23.86 -19.23
C ARG A 284 0.87 -23.94 -17.89
N ARG A 285 0.41 -22.79 -17.38
CA ARG A 285 -0.50 -22.75 -16.23
C ARG A 285 -1.93 -22.76 -16.73
N ASP A 286 -2.65 -23.82 -16.40
CA ASP A 286 -4.09 -23.96 -16.64
C ASP A 286 -4.93 -23.35 -15.52
N TYR A 287 -6.22 -23.13 -15.78
CA TYR A 287 -7.17 -22.58 -14.81
C TYR A 287 -7.10 -23.28 -13.44
N GLY A 288 -7.17 -24.60 -13.41
CA GLY A 288 -7.11 -25.40 -12.19
C GLY A 288 -5.72 -25.56 -11.57
N GLU A 289 -4.67 -25.06 -12.20
CA GLU A 289 -3.30 -25.29 -11.73
C GLU A 289 -2.85 -24.24 -10.72
N PRO A 290 -2.40 -24.69 -9.53
CA PRO A 290 -2.14 -23.81 -8.40
C PRO A 290 -0.83 -23.04 -8.53
N VAL A 291 -0.82 -21.85 -7.92
CA VAL A 291 0.40 -21.08 -7.65
C VAL A 291 1.19 -21.82 -6.56
N LEU A 292 2.49 -22.01 -6.75
CA LEU A 292 3.36 -22.61 -5.73
C LEU A 292 3.71 -21.55 -4.67
N LEU A 293 3.35 -21.80 -3.41
CA LEU A 293 3.57 -20.88 -2.29
C LEU A 293 4.30 -21.59 -1.13
N ASN A 294 5.50 -21.14 -0.83
CA ASN A 294 6.32 -21.56 0.31
C ASN A 294 6.87 -20.32 1.06
N PRO A 295 6.00 -19.41 1.54
CA PRO A 295 6.43 -18.14 2.15
C PRO A 295 6.99 -18.32 3.56
N TRP A 296 6.52 -19.34 4.29
CA TRP A 296 6.85 -19.65 5.67
C TRP A 296 6.44 -21.07 6.04
N GLU A 297 6.95 -21.54 7.18
CA GLU A 297 6.49 -22.77 7.80
C GLU A 297 5.02 -22.66 8.21
N ARG A 298 4.27 -23.76 8.04
CA ARG A 298 2.82 -23.75 8.31
C ARG A 298 2.61 -23.61 9.81
N TYR A 299 1.92 -22.57 10.23
CA TYR A 299 1.53 -22.35 11.63
C TYR A 299 0.02 -22.27 11.77
N ARG A 300 -0.45 -22.45 13.00
CA ARG A 300 -1.84 -22.23 13.38
C ARG A 300 -1.92 -20.91 14.14
N ASP A 301 -2.64 -19.96 13.53
CA ASP A 301 -2.94 -18.63 14.07
C ASP A 301 -4.02 -18.74 15.15
N VAL A 302 -3.64 -19.31 16.29
CA VAL A 302 -4.49 -19.70 17.43
C VAL A 302 -3.92 -19.20 18.75
N GLY A 303 -2.98 -18.26 18.68
CA GLY A 303 -2.31 -17.74 19.85
C GLY A 303 -1.36 -18.72 20.57
N PRO A 304 -0.56 -18.22 21.51
CA PRO A 304 0.43 -19.01 22.23
C PRO A 304 -0.14 -20.12 23.13
N ASP A 305 -1.45 -20.13 23.36
CA ASP A 305 -2.10 -21.18 24.13
C ASP A 305 -2.31 -22.47 23.30
N GLY A 306 -2.26 -22.37 21.97
CA GLY A 306 -2.33 -23.45 21.01
C GLY A 306 -3.75 -23.96 20.69
N CYS A 307 -4.79 -23.20 21.05
CA CYS A 307 -6.19 -23.60 21.01
C CYS A 307 -7.01 -22.60 20.19
N ASP A 308 -7.72 -23.06 19.14
CA ASP A 308 -8.77 -22.22 18.57
C ASP A 308 -9.87 -22.01 19.63
N ASP A 309 -10.51 -20.84 19.66
CA ASP A 309 -11.71 -20.46 20.43
C ASP A 309 -12.63 -21.64 20.82
N ALA A 310 -13.04 -22.44 19.83
CA ALA A 310 -13.98 -23.54 20.01
C ALA A 310 -13.45 -24.60 21.00
N PHE A 311 -12.15 -24.71 21.19
CA PHE A 311 -11.46 -25.66 22.06
C PHE A 311 -10.94 -25.03 23.35
N GLU A 312 -11.20 -23.77 23.61
CA GLU A 312 -10.69 -23.11 24.80
C GLU A 312 -11.45 -23.53 26.08
N ASP A 313 -10.71 -23.64 27.21
CA ASP A 313 -11.27 -24.03 28.51
C ASP A 313 -11.62 -22.84 29.43
N GLY A 314 -11.29 -21.61 29.01
CA GLY A 314 -11.47 -20.38 29.76
C GLY A 314 -10.48 -20.19 30.92
N LEU A 315 -9.41 -21.01 30.96
CA LEU A 315 -8.33 -20.97 31.94
C LEU A 315 -6.96 -20.75 31.27
N GLY A 316 -6.93 -20.45 29.96
CA GLY A 316 -5.73 -20.27 29.15
C GLY A 316 -5.15 -21.59 28.62
N GLY A 317 -5.98 -22.61 28.38
CA GLY A 317 -5.57 -23.85 27.73
C GLY A 317 -6.71 -24.53 26.96
N CYS A 318 -6.44 -25.72 26.43
CA CYS A 318 -7.39 -26.43 25.57
C CYS A 318 -8.24 -27.46 26.34
N ALA A 319 -9.51 -27.54 25.99
CA ALA A 319 -10.44 -28.63 26.28
C ALA A 319 -10.33 -29.76 25.23
N ASP A 320 -10.68 -30.98 25.66
CA ASP A 320 -10.65 -32.19 24.81
C ASP A 320 -11.78 -32.22 23.74
N ALA A 321 -12.76 -31.33 23.84
CA ALA A 321 -13.93 -31.32 22.97
C ALA A 321 -14.40 -29.89 22.69
N PRO A 322 -14.90 -29.60 21.48
CA PRO A 322 -15.29 -28.26 21.13
C PRO A 322 -16.55 -27.82 21.88
N ALA A 323 -16.56 -26.57 22.33
CA ALA A 323 -17.71 -25.86 22.85
C ALA A 323 -18.59 -25.33 21.70
N VAL A 324 -19.89 -25.16 21.99
CA VAL A 324 -20.77 -24.38 21.12
C VAL A 324 -20.70 -22.94 21.59
N LEU A 325 -20.00 -22.12 20.81
CA LEU A 325 -19.79 -20.70 21.08
C LEU A 325 -20.88 -19.85 20.43
N ALA A 326 -21.26 -18.76 21.10
CA ALA A 326 -21.95 -17.65 20.46
C ALA A 326 -20.96 -16.86 19.58
N PRO A 327 -21.43 -16.16 18.53
CA PRO A 327 -20.57 -15.29 17.74
C PRO A 327 -19.85 -14.26 18.65
N GLY A 328 -18.52 -14.24 18.58
CA GLY A 328 -17.67 -13.34 19.37
C GLY A 328 -17.37 -13.81 20.80
N ASP A 329 -17.76 -15.02 21.20
CA ASP A 329 -17.23 -15.61 22.43
C ASP A 329 -15.72 -15.85 22.25
N ASP A 330 -14.91 -15.41 23.21
CA ASP A 330 -13.45 -15.56 23.27
C ASP A 330 -13.09 -16.04 24.70
N PRO A 331 -13.20 -17.35 24.99
CA PRO A 331 -13.02 -17.88 26.33
C PRO A 331 -11.65 -17.62 26.99
N ASN A 332 -10.54 -17.68 26.25
CA ASN A 332 -9.19 -17.46 26.75
C ASN A 332 -8.72 -16.00 26.63
N GLY A 333 -9.43 -15.18 25.84
CA GLY A 333 -9.26 -13.73 25.81
C GLY A 333 -8.15 -13.26 24.89
N ASP A 334 -7.73 -14.09 23.92
CA ASP A 334 -6.65 -13.82 22.99
C ASP A 334 -7.08 -13.74 21.53
N ARG A 335 -8.38 -13.81 21.22
CA ARG A 335 -8.92 -13.43 19.90
C ARG A 335 -8.56 -11.99 19.56
N TYR A 336 -7.92 -11.79 18.42
CA TYR A 336 -7.62 -10.48 17.88
C TYR A 336 -8.88 -9.69 17.52
N ASP A 337 -8.95 -8.47 18.03
CA ASP A 337 -9.90 -7.46 17.56
C ASP A 337 -9.23 -6.08 17.62
N TRP A 338 -9.15 -5.39 16.50
CA TRP A 338 -8.45 -4.11 16.38
C TRP A 338 -8.96 -3.01 17.34
N ALA A 339 -10.20 -3.13 17.85
CA ALA A 339 -10.81 -2.19 18.77
C ALA A 339 -10.85 -2.70 20.22
N LEU A 340 -11.25 -3.94 20.42
CA LEU A 340 -11.54 -4.53 21.73
C LEU A 340 -10.34 -5.26 22.32
N ASN A 341 -9.54 -5.95 21.49
CA ASN A 341 -8.39 -6.74 21.89
C ASN A 341 -7.21 -6.52 20.92
N PRO A 342 -6.61 -5.32 20.90
CA PRO A 342 -5.58 -4.95 19.92
C PRO A 342 -4.26 -5.73 20.07
N ASP A 343 -4.10 -6.47 21.17
CA ASP A 343 -2.97 -7.36 21.46
C ASP A 343 -3.34 -8.85 21.40
N GLY A 344 -4.54 -9.18 20.93
CA GLY A 344 -4.94 -10.57 20.69
C GLY A 344 -4.04 -11.23 19.65
N ALA A 345 -3.75 -12.50 19.88
CA ALA A 345 -2.87 -13.32 19.06
C ALA A 345 -3.68 -14.20 18.09
N GLU A 346 -4.81 -14.80 18.51
CA GLU A 346 -5.62 -15.63 17.63
C GLU A 346 -6.24 -14.79 16.50
N GLY A 347 -5.96 -15.18 15.25
CA GLY A 347 -6.58 -14.63 14.05
C GLY A 347 -6.01 -13.28 13.64
N ASN A 348 -4.78 -12.94 14.05
CA ASN A 348 -4.16 -11.65 13.73
C ASN A 348 -3.36 -11.67 12.41
N ASP A 349 -3.38 -12.77 11.66
CA ASP A 349 -2.64 -12.99 10.41
C ASP A 349 -1.09 -12.98 10.59
N ARG A 350 -0.58 -13.21 11.81
CA ARG A 350 0.86 -13.24 12.13
C ARG A 350 1.22 -14.45 12.98
N TYR A 351 2.46 -14.91 12.84
CA TYR A 351 3.00 -15.88 13.78
C TYR A 351 3.38 -15.19 15.08
N ASP A 352 2.79 -15.63 16.18
CA ASP A 352 3.14 -15.24 17.54
C ASP A 352 4.02 -16.28 18.22
N LEU A 353 5.00 -15.81 19.00
CA LEU A 353 5.93 -16.72 19.69
C LEU A 353 5.17 -17.66 20.63
N GLY A 354 5.23 -18.96 20.32
CA GLY A 354 4.56 -20.01 21.09
C GLY A 354 3.40 -20.66 20.35
N GLU A 355 2.99 -20.08 19.22
CA GLU A 355 1.99 -20.70 18.36
C GLU A 355 2.47 -22.05 17.79
N PRO A 356 1.55 -23.01 17.58
CA PRO A 356 1.88 -24.30 16.98
C PRO A 356 2.28 -24.13 15.51
N PHE A 357 3.43 -24.67 15.12
CA PHE A 357 3.86 -24.74 13.72
C PHE A 357 4.45 -26.11 13.35
N GLU A 358 4.52 -26.36 12.05
CA GLU A 358 5.12 -27.54 11.45
C GLU A 358 6.58 -27.26 11.08
N ASP A 359 7.51 -27.79 11.90
CA ASP A 359 8.97 -27.72 11.71
C ASP A 359 9.44 -28.70 10.60
N LEU A 360 8.87 -28.50 9.41
CA LEU A 360 9.09 -29.28 8.19
C LEU A 360 9.74 -28.42 7.09
N GLY A 361 10.22 -27.24 7.45
CA GLY A 361 10.78 -26.26 6.53
C GLY A 361 9.74 -25.55 5.66
N LEU A 362 10.22 -24.62 4.85
CA LEU A 362 9.38 -23.71 4.06
C LEU A 362 8.52 -24.42 3.03
N ASP A 363 8.94 -25.58 2.52
CA ASP A 363 8.12 -26.39 1.60
C ASP A 363 7.06 -27.26 2.30
N GLY A 364 7.16 -27.43 3.62
CA GLY A 364 6.26 -28.25 4.44
C GLY A 364 6.39 -29.76 4.20
N VAL A 365 7.46 -30.22 3.54
CA VAL A 365 7.70 -31.61 3.16
C VAL A 365 8.93 -32.15 3.87
N ALA A 366 8.72 -33.07 4.80
CA ALA A 366 9.81 -33.71 5.53
C ALA A 366 10.95 -34.23 4.63
N SER A 367 12.20 -34.00 5.04
CA SER A 367 13.42 -34.47 4.36
C SER A 367 13.48 -35.97 4.08
N ALA A 368 12.73 -36.78 4.82
CA ALA A 368 12.57 -38.21 4.55
C ALA A 368 11.84 -38.51 3.23
N VAL A 369 11.02 -37.57 2.75
CA VAL A 369 10.28 -37.61 1.49
C VAL A 369 11.06 -36.88 0.39
N SER A 370 11.42 -35.61 0.62
CA SER A 370 12.09 -34.75 -0.38
C SER A 370 13.54 -35.19 -0.67
N GLY A 371 14.18 -35.82 0.32
CA GLY A 371 15.55 -36.33 0.27
C GLY A 371 16.63 -35.33 0.73
N PHE A 372 16.24 -34.15 1.18
CA PHE A 372 17.11 -33.10 1.73
C PHE A 372 16.31 -32.26 2.73
N ALA A 373 17.00 -31.60 3.67
CA ALA A 373 16.37 -30.60 4.52
C ALA A 373 16.44 -29.24 3.83
N ASP A 374 15.31 -28.55 3.72
CA ASP A 374 15.22 -27.20 3.20
C ASP A 374 15.37 -26.16 4.34
N GLN A 375 15.00 -24.91 4.08
CA GLN A 375 15.18 -23.82 5.04
C GLN A 375 14.22 -24.00 6.22
N GLY A 376 14.76 -23.96 7.44
CA GLY A 376 14.01 -24.10 8.70
C GLY A 376 13.92 -25.52 9.24
N GLU A 377 13.89 -26.56 8.39
CA GLU A 377 13.53 -27.91 8.83
C GLU A 377 14.36 -28.46 10.01
N GLY A 378 13.66 -28.79 11.09
CA GLY A 378 14.14 -29.49 12.28
C GLY A 378 14.90 -28.60 13.26
N ASN A 379 14.77 -27.28 13.17
CA ASN A 379 15.50 -26.34 14.03
C ASN A 379 14.72 -25.97 15.31
N GLY A 380 13.41 -26.24 15.37
CA GLY A 380 12.53 -25.89 16.48
C GLY A 380 12.18 -24.40 16.61
N GLU A 381 12.37 -23.61 15.56
CA GLU A 381 11.99 -22.20 15.44
C GLU A 381 11.11 -22.03 14.20
N TRP A 382 10.17 -21.09 14.21
CA TRP A 382 9.34 -20.83 13.02
C TRP A 382 10.14 -20.00 12.02
N ASP A 383 10.24 -20.48 10.78
CA ASP A 383 10.96 -19.80 9.71
C ASP A 383 10.04 -19.23 8.61
N ALA A 384 10.52 -18.16 7.98
CA ALA A 384 9.96 -17.56 6.79
C ALA A 384 11.04 -17.35 5.73
N VAL A 385 10.64 -17.03 4.50
CA VAL A 385 11.58 -16.58 3.45
C VAL A 385 12.33 -15.32 3.92
N ASP A 386 13.60 -15.17 3.52
CA ASP A 386 14.44 -14.02 3.89
C ASP A 386 13.80 -12.65 3.58
N ALA A 387 12.96 -12.61 2.53
CA ALA A 387 12.21 -11.41 2.15
C ALA A 387 11.20 -10.96 3.24
N TYR A 388 10.75 -11.86 4.10
CA TYR A 388 9.83 -11.55 5.19
C TYR A 388 10.47 -10.63 6.24
N GLU A 389 11.75 -10.83 6.58
CA GLU A 389 12.47 -9.91 7.47
C GLU A 389 12.55 -8.49 6.87
N THR A 390 12.81 -8.40 5.56
CA THR A 390 12.83 -7.13 4.84
C THR A 390 11.44 -6.49 4.80
N LEU A 391 10.38 -7.30 4.69
CA LEU A 391 9.00 -6.82 4.75
C LEU A 391 8.65 -6.27 6.14
N LEU A 392 9.05 -6.94 7.22
CA LEU A 392 8.86 -6.47 8.61
C LEU A 392 9.60 -5.16 8.87
N ASP A 393 10.78 -4.99 8.27
CA ASP A 393 11.52 -3.72 8.27
C ASP A 393 10.75 -2.58 7.59
N HIS A 394 9.65 -2.83 6.90
CA HIS A 394 8.81 -1.82 6.26
C HIS A 394 7.39 -1.76 6.84
N ASP A 395 7.05 -2.68 7.74
CA ASP A 395 5.75 -2.83 8.36
C ASP A 395 5.53 -1.78 9.45
N ALA A 396 4.55 -0.88 9.24
CA ALA A 396 4.33 0.21 10.16
C ALA A 396 3.70 -0.26 11.49
N ASP A 397 2.87 -1.30 11.47
CA ASP A 397 2.29 -1.90 12.68
C ASP A 397 3.40 -2.43 13.60
N SER A 398 4.25 -3.32 13.08
CA SER A 398 5.39 -3.91 13.81
C SER A 398 6.31 -2.83 14.36
N ARG A 399 6.59 -1.79 13.57
CA ARG A 399 7.42 -0.65 14.00
C ARG A 399 6.76 0.17 15.11
N ILE A 400 5.46 0.44 15.04
CA ILE A 400 4.73 1.14 16.10
C ILE A 400 4.77 0.34 17.39
N ARG A 401 4.53 -0.99 17.32
CA ARG A 401 4.58 -1.88 18.49
C ARG A 401 5.97 -1.95 19.11
N ALA A 402 7.03 -1.88 18.30
CA ALA A 402 8.42 -1.94 18.75
C ALA A 402 8.98 -0.59 19.27
N LEU A 403 8.45 0.54 18.79
CA LEU A 403 8.99 1.87 19.09
C LEU A 403 8.95 2.20 20.59
N ASP A 404 10.01 2.83 21.12
CA ASP A 404 9.96 3.33 22.48
C ASP A 404 8.88 4.43 22.64
N ALA A 405 8.29 4.51 23.84
CA ALA A 405 7.17 5.43 24.09
C ALA A 405 7.56 6.91 23.87
N ALA A 406 8.80 7.30 24.18
CA ALA A 406 9.25 8.68 24.03
C ALA A 406 9.41 9.06 22.56
N ALA A 407 9.91 8.15 21.72
CA ALA A 407 9.98 8.29 20.28
C ALA A 407 8.57 8.37 19.66
N LEU A 408 7.66 7.49 20.05
CA LEU A 408 6.27 7.52 19.57
C LEU A 408 5.54 8.80 19.97
N ASP A 409 5.80 9.33 21.18
CA ASP A 409 5.25 10.60 21.66
C ASP A 409 5.77 11.84 20.92
N THR A 410 6.80 11.71 20.08
CA THR A 410 7.25 12.81 19.20
C THR A 410 6.35 13.01 17.97
N MET A 411 5.48 12.06 17.66
CA MET A 411 4.65 12.05 16.45
C MET A 411 3.18 12.00 16.80
N ASP A 412 2.38 12.66 15.97
CA ASP A 412 0.93 12.46 15.88
C ASP A 412 0.58 11.78 14.57
N PHE A 413 -0.54 11.04 14.55
CA PHE A 413 -0.98 10.30 13.37
C PHE A 413 -2.30 10.83 12.81
N TRP A 414 -2.36 10.95 11.48
CA TRP A 414 -3.58 11.19 10.70
C TRP A 414 -3.75 10.05 9.71
N LEU A 415 -4.76 9.23 9.93
CA LEU A 415 -5.04 8.05 9.13
C LEU A 415 -6.39 8.22 8.45
N ASP A 416 -6.52 7.77 7.21
CA ASP A 416 -7.82 7.57 6.58
C ASP A 416 -7.82 6.31 5.72
N ALA A 417 -8.99 5.69 5.54
CA ALA A 417 -9.17 4.59 4.61
C ALA A 417 -10.66 4.33 4.34
N GLY A 418 -10.95 3.84 3.14
CA GLY A 418 -12.29 3.48 2.73
C GLY A 418 -12.69 2.07 3.19
N ILE A 419 -13.96 1.88 3.57
CA ILE A 419 -14.50 0.59 4.01
C ILE A 419 -14.67 -0.45 2.87
N ARG A 420 -14.48 -0.06 1.62
CA ARG A 420 -14.59 -0.90 0.40
C ARG A 420 -13.33 -0.80 -0.47
N ASP A 421 -12.20 -0.44 0.12
CA ASP A 421 -10.94 -0.34 -0.60
C ASP A 421 -10.51 -1.72 -1.16
N ALA A 422 -10.34 -1.80 -2.48
CA ALA A 422 -10.00 -3.03 -3.20
C ALA A 422 -8.67 -3.69 -2.75
N LEU A 423 -7.80 -2.93 -2.09
CA LEU A 423 -6.49 -3.34 -1.62
C LEU A 423 -6.47 -3.59 -0.10
N GLY A 424 -7.62 -3.48 0.57
CA GLY A 424 -7.75 -3.71 2.00
C GLY A 424 -7.17 -2.61 2.88
N ALA A 425 -7.03 -1.37 2.38
CA ALA A 425 -6.47 -0.26 3.16
C ALA A 425 -7.24 0.03 4.48
N GLY A 426 -8.55 -0.25 4.51
CA GLY A 426 -9.37 -0.15 5.73
C GLY A 426 -8.89 -1.08 6.84
N ILE A 427 -8.62 -2.35 6.51
CA ILE A 427 -8.12 -3.33 7.48
C ILE A 427 -6.68 -2.98 7.89
N ALA A 428 -5.82 -2.67 6.92
CA ALA A 428 -4.45 -2.24 7.21
C ALA A 428 -4.42 -1.05 8.19
N THR A 429 -5.31 -0.07 7.99
CA THR A 429 -5.40 1.10 8.89
C THR A 429 -5.96 0.73 10.26
N ARG A 430 -6.96 -0.17 10.34
CA ARG A 430 -7.45 -0.70 11.62
C ARG A 430 -6.35 -1.39 12.42
N ASN A 431 -5.45 -2.12 11.76
CA ASN A 431 -4.28 -2.72 12.42
C ASN A 431 -3.32 -1.65 12.94
N LEU A 432 -3.06 -0.57 12.19
CA LEU A 432 -2.28 0.57 12.72
C LEU A 432 -2.94 1.21 13.94
N VAL A 433 -4.27 1.32 13.96
CA VAL A 433 -5.02 1.78 15.13
C VAL A 433 -4.83 0.83 16.31
N ALA A 434 -4.90 -0.48 16.08
CA ALA A 434 -4.62 -1.50 17.11
C ALA A 434 -3.19 -1.38 17.65
N ALA A 435 -2.19 -1.25 16.76
CA ALA A 435 -0.81 -1.03 17.13
C ALA A 435 -0.64 0.22 17.99
N LEU A 436 -1.26 1.35 17.64
CA LEU A 436 -1.20 2.56 18.46
C LEU A 436 -1.88 2.35 19.83
N ARG A 437 -3.04 1.70 19.88
CA ARG A 437 -3.77 1.41 21.13
C ARG A 437 -2.99 0.48 22.06
N SER A 438 -2.31 -0.54 21.53
CA SER A 438 -1.41 -1.41 22.33
C SER A 438 -0.30 -0.63 23.04
N ARG A 439 0.09 0.53 22.48
CA ARG A 439 1.09 1.45 23.03
C ARG A 439 0.48 2.51 23.95
N GLY A 440 -0.78 2.35 24.34
CA GLY A 440 -1.50 3.28 25.21
C GLY A 440 -1.84 4.60 24.53
N ARG A 441 -1.83 4.65 23.19
CA ARG A 441 -2.31 5.82 22.43
C ARG A 441 -3.83 5.77 22.36
N ASP A 442 -4.45 6.94 22.49
CA ASP A 442 -5.87 7.12 22.24
C ASP A 442 -6.05 7.60 20.81
N VAL A 443 -6.53 6.70 19.94
CA VAL A 443 -6.83 7.01 18.54
C VAL A 443 -8.32 7.22 18.40
N HIS A 444 -8.68 8.45 18.05
CA HIS A 444 -10.07 8.81 17.83
C HIS A 444 -10.50 8.38 16.42
N VAL A 445 -11.60 7.63 16.34
CA VAL A 445 -12.10 7.03 15.11
C VAL A 445 -13.37 7.74 14.69
N TYR A 446 -13.32 8.43 13.56
CA TYR A 446 -14.48 9.06 12.94
C TYR A 446 -15.05 8.18 11.83
N ARG A 447 -16.38 8.09 11.77
CA ARG A 447 -17.12 7.39 10.70
C ARG A 447 -17.52 8.39 9.62
N ASP A 448 -16.73 8.46 8.57
CA ASP A 448 -16.81 9.45 7.49
C ASP A 448 -16.32 10.86 7.88
N PHE A 449 -16.07 11.68 6.87
CA PHE A 449 -15.69 13.09 7.03
C PHE A 449 -16.87 13.95 7.46
N THR A 450 -18.08 13.65 6.96
CA THR A 450 -19.29 14.42 7.23
C THR A 450 -20.55 13.55 7.17
N SER A 451 -21.73 14.16 7.33
CA SER A 451 -23.03 13.55 7.04
C SER A 451 -23.39 12.30 7.86
N ASN A 452 -22.62 12.01 8.91
CA ASN A 452 -22.84 10.92 9.87
C ASN A 452 -22.69 11.52 11.29
N PRO A 453 -23.53 11.16 12.28
CA PRO A 453 -23.39 11.63 13.65
C PRO A 453 -21.99 11.41 14.27
N ASP A 454 -21.31 10.35 13.86
CA ASP A 454 -19.97 9.98 14.32
C ASP A 454 -18.87 10.45 13.32
N ALA A 455 -19.21 11.31 12.36
CA ALA A 455 -18.26 11.87 11.41
C ALA A 455 -17.35 12.92 12.06
N LEU A 456 -16.25 13.23 11.38
CA LEU A 456 -15.33 14.29 11.78
C LEU A 456 -16.02 15.66 11.86
N VAL A 457 -16.92 15.94 10.92
CA VAL A 457 -17.73 17.18 10.90
C VAL A 457 -19.19 16.81 10.62
N PRO A 458 -19.94 16.38 11.64
CA PRO A 458 -21.29 15.80 11.47
C PRO A 458 -22.31 16.80 10.92
N GLU A 459 -22.07 18.10 11.16
CA GLU A 459 -23.07 19.15 10.94
C GLU A 459 -23.11 19.68 9.51
N VAL A 460 -22.25 19.11 8.65
CA VAL A 460 -22.02 19.55 7.29
C VAL A 460 -22.36 18.40 6.34
N ASP A 461 -22.89 18.71 5.16
CA ASP A 461 -23.09 17.73 4.11
C ASP A 461 -21.76 17.38 3.43
N ARG A 462 -21.75 16.35 2.57
CA ARG A 462 -20.54 15.85 1.92
C ARG A 462 -19.84 16.90 1.06
N GLU A 463 -20.61 17.76 0.40
CA GLU A 463 -20.13 18.87 -0.43
C GLU A 463 -19.72 20.10 0.39
N GLY A 464 -20.18 20.21 1.64
CA GLY A 464 -20.02 21.41 2.46
C GLY A 464 -18.71 21.50 3.22
N LEU A 465 -17.98 20.39 3.43
CA LEU A 465 -16.76 20.40 4.26
C LEU A 465 -15.73 21.38 3.73
N ILE A 466 -15.43 21.35 2.43
CA ILE A 466 -14.50 22.29 1.80
C ILE A 466 -14.94 23.75 1.99
N GLY A 467 -16.25 24.01 2.09
CA GLY A 467 -16.80 25.33 2.38
C GLY A 467 -16.51 25.84 3.79
N GLN A 468 -16.34 24.94 4.75
CA GLN A 468 -16.18 25.23 6.18
C GLN A 468 -14.83 24.77 6.75
N ILE A 469 -13.96 24.17 5.95
CA ILE A 469 -12.69 23.54 6.37
C ILE A 469 -11.77 24.48 7.18
N PHE A 470 -11.82 25.80 6.92
CA PHE A 470 -11.02 26.79 7.65
C PHE A 470 -11.73 27.36 8.90
N GLU A 471 -13.01 27.05 9.09
CA GLU A 471 -13.83 27.43 10.24
C GLU A 471 -13.93 26.28 11.25
N THR A 472 -13.71 25.04 10.79
CA THR A 472 -13.57 23.84 11.63
C THR A 472 -12.23 23.82 12.36
N ASP A 473 -12.28 23.46 13.64
CA ASP A 473 -11.11 23.28 14.49
C ASP A 473 -10.59 21.84 14.35
N PHE A 474 -9.47 21.68 13.64
CA PHE A 474 -8.76 20.41 13.45
C PHE A 474 -7.59 20.27 14.43
N SER A 475 -7.53 21.08 15.49
CA SER A 475 -6.47 20.99 16.49
C SER A 475 -6.58 19.68 17.27
N ALA A 476 -5.44 19.19 17.76
CA ALA A 476 -5.38 17.96 18.54
C ALA A 476 -6.24 18.02 19.83
N ALA A 477 -6.54 19.23 20.34
CA ALA A 477 -7.40 19.41 21.50
C ALA A 477 -8.87 19.12 21.20
N THR A 478 -9.31 19.36 19.96
CA THR A 478 -10.70 19.19 19.53
C THR A 478 -10.94 17.82 18.93
N ILE A 479 -10.06 17.37 18.04
CA ILE A 479 -10.30 16.12 17.29
C ILE A 479 -9.45 14.93 17.75
N GLY A 480 -8.60 15.12 18.75
CA GLY A 480 -7.61 14.15 19.19
C GLY A 480 -6.26 14.28 18.47
N ARG A 481 -5.19 13.80 19.12
CA ARG A 481 -3.84 13.83 18.53
C ARG A 481 -3.68 12.76 17.44
N ASP A 482 -4.19 11.57 17.68
CA ASP A 482 -4.16 10.46 16.73
C ASP A 482 -5.56 10.26 16.18
N VAL A 483 -5.72 10.37 14.87
CA VAL A 483 -7.01 10.40 14.19
C VAL A 483 -7.06 9.30 13.15
N TYR A 484 -8.17 8.58 13.09
CA TYR A 484 -8.53 7.72 11.98
C TYR A 484 -9.91 8.12 11.42
N VAL A 485 -9.97 8.47 10.14
CA VAL A 485 -11.24 8.67 9.42
C VAL A 485 -11.51 7.44 8.57
N GLU A 486 -12.43 6.59 9.01
CA GLU A 486 -12.92 5.45 8.24
C GLU A 486 -14.11 5.92 7.39
N TYR A 487 -13.89 6.14 6.10
CA TYR A 487 -14.90 6.76 5.22
C TYR A 487 -15.68 5.73 4.39
N GLY A 488 -16.91 6.12 4.05
CA GLY A 488 -17.88 5.29 3.33
C GLY A 488 -19.09 4.96 4.21
N ASP A 489 -20.26 5.01 3.60
CA ASP A 489 -21.52 4.69 4.24
C ASP A 489 -21.74 3.17 4.16
N PRO A 490 -21.83 2.45 5.30
CA PRO A 490 -22.11 1.01 5.28
C PRO A 490 -23.45 0.68 4.60
N ASP A 491 -24.41 1.61 4.61
CA ASP A 491 -25.74 1.46 4.03
C ASP A 491 -25.85 2.06 2.61
N ALA A 492 -24.72 2.42 1.98
CA ALA A 492 -24.68 2.98 0.64
C ALA A 492 -25.41 2.11 -0.38
N THR A 493 -26.17 2.76 -1.27
CA THR A 493 -26.80 2.09 -2.42
C THR A 493 -25.75 1.60 -3.43
N ALA A 494 -26.13 0.65 -4.28
CA ALA A 494 -25.23 0.17 -5.35
C ALA A 494 -24.72 1.30 -6.26
N SER A 495 -25.56 2.29 -6.56
CA SER A 495 -25.16 3.47 -7.35
C SER A 495 -24.14 4.34 -6.61
N GLU A 496 -24.29 4.49 -5.30
CA GLU A 496 -23.35 5.27 -4.48
C GLU A 496 -22.00 4.57 -4.37
N ILE A 497 -22.00 3.26 -4.25
CA ILE A 497 -20.78 2.43 -4.28
C ILE A 497 -20.12 2.53 -5.66
N GLU A 498 -20.88 2.46 -6.75
CA GLU A 498 -20.38 2.66 -8.12
C GLU A 498 -19.73 4.04 -8.28
N ASP A 499 -20.33 5.09 -7.69
CA ASP A 499 -19.80 6.46 -7.67
C ASP A 499 -18.55 6.66 -6.79
N GLY A 500 -18.15 5.65 -6.00
CA GLY A 500 -16.92 5.70 -5.20
C GLY A 500 -17.09 5.55 -3.68
N ASP A 501 -18.30 5.37 -3.14
CA ASP A 501 -18.51 5.37 -1.68
C ASP A 501 -17.69 4.29 -0.96
N GLY A 502 -16.76 4.72 -0.09
CA GLY A 502 -15.86 3.85 0.65
C GLY A 502 -14.79 3.15 -0.18
N LYS A 503 -14.69 3.39 -1.49
CA LYS A 503 -13.68 2.79 -2.37
C LYS A 503 -12.29 3.43 -2.20
N HIS A 504 -11.30 2.98 -2.97
CA HIS A 504 -9.88 3.31 -2.79
C HIS A 504 -9.55 4.80 -2.68
N VAL A 505 -10.14 5.62 -3.55
CA VAL A 505 -10.04 7.09 -3.45
C VAL A 505 -11.26 7.70 -2.76
N GLY A 506 -12.43 7.09 -2.92
CA GLY A 506 -13.71 7.63 -2.51
C GLY A 506 -14.45 8.28 -3.69
N ARG A 507 -15.56 8.97 -3.43
CA ARG A 507 -16.16 9.87 -4.43
C ARG A 507 -15.20 11.05 -4.69
N GLY A 508 -15.37 11.76 -5.80
CA GLY A 508 -14.48 12.89 -6.14
C GLY A 508 -14.38 13.98 -5.06
N VAL A 509 -15.43 14.15 -4.25
CA VAL A 509 -15.43 15.06 -3.09
C VAL A 509 -14.70 14.49 -1.87
N ASP A 510 -14.74 13.17 -1.66
CA ASP A 510 -14.06 12.50 -0.55
C ASP A 510 -12.55 12.64 -0.72
N ALA A 511 -12.05 12.47 -1.94
CA ALA A 511 -10.64 12.66 -2.27
C ALA A 511 -10.11 14.07 -1.94
N LEU A 512 -10.94 15.10 -2.17
CA LEU A 512 -10.64 16.48 -1.77
C LEU A 512 -10.67 16.64 -0.24
N ASN A 513 -11.68 16.06 0.42
CA ASN A 513 -11.85 16.11 1.87
C ASN A 513 -10.66 15.45 2.59
N ARG A 514 -10.19 14.30 2.11
CA ARG A 514 -9.02 13.57 2.62
C ARG A 514 -7.76 14.44 2.61
N LEU A 515 -7.41 14.98 1.44
CA LEU A 515 -6.24 15.85 1.29
C LEU A 515 -6.39 17.15 2.11
N ALA A 516 -7.53 17.84 2.00
CA ALA A 516 -7.73 19.12 2.65
C ALA A 516 -7.70 19.01 4.18
N SER A 517 -8.35 17.98 4.74
CA SER A 517 -8.40 17.76 6.19
C SER A 517 -7.02 17.47 6.76
N PHE A 518 -6.23 16.60 6.11
CA PHE A 518 -4.85 16.35 6.49
C PHE A 518 -4.01 17.64 6.47
N LEU A 519 -4.07 18.41 5.38
CA LEU A 519 -3.29 19.63 5.23
C LEU A 519 -3.66 20.69 6.28
N VAL A 520 -4.95 20.88 6.55
CA VAL A 520 -5.43 21.82 7.57
C VAL A 520 -5.01 21.35 8.97
N ALA A 521 -5.15 20.07 9.27
CA ALA A 521 -4.70 19.50 10.54
C ALA A 521 -3.19 19.69 10.75
N ALA A 522 -2.38 19.45 9.72
CA ALA A 522 -0.93 19.70 9.76
C ALA A 522 -0.61 21.15 10.12
N LEU A 523 -1.25 22.09 9.43
CA LEU A 523 -0.97 23.52 9.61
C LEU A 523 -1.47 24.08 10.94
N GLN A 524 -2.61 23.60 11.44
CA GLN A 524 -3.16 24.02 12.74
C GLN A 524 -2.36 23.47 13.93
N ARG A 525 -1.60 22.39 13.75
CA ARG A 525 -0.77 21.78 14.80
C ARG A 525 0.61 22.43 14.95
N PHE A 526 1.07 23.21 13.97
CA PHE A 526 2.34 23.93 14.12
C PHE A 526 2.23 25.09 15.13
N PRO A 527 3.19 25.21 16.06
CA PRO A 527 3.24 26.35 16.97
C PRO A 527 3.42 27.69 16.24
N ASP A 528 2.81 28.74 16.80
CA ASP A 528 2.91 30.13 16.33
C ASP A 528 2.66 30.26 14.80
N PRO A 529 1.43 29.96 14.34
CA PRO A 529 1.08 30.00 12.93
C PRO A 529 1.17 31.44 12.37
N ASP A 530 1.79 31.58 11.20
CA ASP A 530 1.83 32.84 10.46
C ASP A 530 0.65 32.94 9.49
N THR A 531 -0.34 33.76 9.83
CA THR A 531 -1.51 34.00 8.97
C THR A 531 -1.52 35.42 8.37
N GLU A 532 -0.39 36.14 8.40
CA GLU A 532 -0.32 37.50 7.87
C GLU A 532 -0.53 37.49 6.33
N GLU A 533 -1.44 38.31 5.81
CA GLU A 533 -1.64 38.46 4.37
C GLU A 533 -0.35 38.91 3.66
N ALA A 534 -0.07 38.34 2.50
CA ALA A 534 1.11 38.66 1.70
C ALA A 534 0.87 38.38 0.21
N PRO A 535 1.52 39.10 -0.71
CA PRO A 535 1.41 38.80 -2.13
C PRO A 535 1.97 37.41 -2.45
N LEU A 536 1.37 36.73 -3.43
CA LEU A 536 1.87 35.44 -3.93
C LEU A 536 3.35 35.56 -4.32
N SER A 537 4.14 34.54 -3.98
CA SER A 537 5.52 34.46 -4.42
C SER A 537 5.61 34.21 -5.92
N ASN A 538 6.71 34.68 -6.52
CA ASN A 538 6.96 34.52 -7.94
C ASN A 538 8.28 33.77 -8.22
N PRO A 539 8.22 32.51 -8.69
CA PRO A 539 7.01 31.70 -8.89
C PRO A 539 6.48 31.12 -7.56
N ALA A 540 5.20 30.75 -7.54
CA ALA A 540 4.55 30.14 -6.38
C ALA A 540 4.97 28.67 -6.17
N SER A 541 5.37 28.00 -7.25
CA SER A 541 5.89 26.63 -7.26
C SER A 541 7.11 26.52 -8.17
N LEU A 542 8.06 25.67 -7.80
CA LEU A 542 9.32 25.41 -8.50
C LEU A 542 9.54 23.90 -8.60
N ALA A 543 9.94 23.42 -9.78
CA ALA A 543 10.52 22.10 -9.94
C ALA A 543 12.04 22.22 -9.83
N ASP A 544 12.67 21.33 -9.08
CA ASP A 544 14.12 21.33 -8.88
C ASP A 544 14.63 19.90 -8.66
N THR A 545 15.95 19.74 -8.56
CA THR A 545 16.57 18.44 -8.29
C THR A 545 17.57 18.52 -7.15
N TYR A 546 17.80 17.39 -6.48
CA TYR A 546 18.80 17.23 -5.44
C TYR A 546 19.57 15.92 -5.67
N TYR A 547 20.75 15.78 -5.08
CA TYR A 547 21.49 14.52 -5.09
C TYR A 547 21.11 13.69 -3.87
N SER A 548 20.61 12.48 -4.09
CA SER A 548 20.35 11.50 -3.02
C SER A 548 21.55 10.57 -2.89
N ALA A 549 22.07 10.46 -1.67
CA ALA A 549 23.11 9.48 -1.36
C ALA A 549 22.55 8.05 -1.39
N GLY A 550 21.31 7.85 -0.93
CA GLY A 550 20.62 6.55 -0.94
C GLY A 550 20.40 5.99 -2.35
N LEU A 551 20.26 6.85 -3.36
CA LEU A 551 20.12 6.43 -4.76
C LEU A 551 21.40 6.58 -5.58
N GLN A 552 22.44 7.19 -5.01
CA GLN A 552 23.66 7.59 -5.71
C GLN A 552 23.41 8.38 -7.00
N ALA A 553 22.28 9.07 -7.08
CA ALA A 553 21.78 9.74 -8.27
C ALA A 553 20.97 10.98 -7.91
N ARG A 554 20.72 11.84 -8.90
CA ARG A 554 19.83 12.99 -8.74
C ARG A 554 18.36 12.58 -8.77
N ARG A 555 17.55 13.29 -8.00
CA ARG A 555 16.10 13.13 -7.93
C ARG A 555 15.40 14.46 -8.10
N ALA A 556 14.23 14.42 -8.72
CA ALA A 556 13.34 15.56 -8.84
C ALA A 556 12.49 15.75 -7.57
N TYR A 557 12.09 16.99 -7.33
CA TYR A 557 11.07 17.36 -6.36
C TYR A 557 10.38 18.66 -6.81
N THR A 558 9.14 18.86 -6.37
CA THR A 558 8.42 20.12 -6.52
C THR A 558 8.32 20.81 -5.17
N ILE A 559 8.48 22.13 -5.14
CA ILE A 559 8.36 22.94 -3.92
C ILE A 559 7.43 24.14 -4.13
N GLY A 560 6.45 24.29 -3.23
CA GLY A 560 5.61 25.47 -3.09
C GLY A 560 6.14 26.40 -2.01
N LEU A 561 6.38 27.67 -2.37
CA LEU A 561 6.86 28.68 -1.43
C LEU A 561 5.69 29.51 -0.87
N PRO A 562 5.71 29.85 0.43
CA PRO A 562 4.65 30.63 1.03
C PRO A 562 4.63 32.05 0.46
N PRO A 563 3.45 32.72 0.40
CA PRO A 563 3.33 34.10 -0.05
C PRO A 563 4.27 35.05 0.71
N GLY A 564 4.88 35.97 -0.05
CA GLY A 564 5.85 36.93 0.47
C GLY A 564 7.22 36.35 0.82
N TYR A 565 7.52 35.09 0.47
CA TYR A 565 8.82 34.47 0.75
C TYR A 565 9.99 35.28 0.15
N ASP A 566 9.83 35.80 -1.06
CA ASP A 566 10.85 36.55 -1.81
C ASP A 566 10.97 38.04 -1.39
N LEU A 567 10.12 38.52 -0.48
CA LEU A 567 10.16 39.91 -0.02
C LEU A 567 11.39 40.19 0.86
N PRO A 568 12.12 41.31 0.64
CA PRO A 568 13.30 41.66 1.42
C PRO A 568 13.08 41.70 2.94
N GLU A 569 11.92 42.17 3.38
CA GLU A 569 11.50 42.23 4.78
C GLU A 569 11.34 40.83 5.41
N ASN A 570 11.04 39.80 4.62
CA ASN A 570 10.89 38.42 5.06
C ASN A 570 12.19 37.60 4.88
N SER A 571 13.32 38.24 4.56
CA SER A 571 14.59 37.56 4.29
C SER A 571 15.13 36.74 5.47
N ALA A 572 14.74 37.08 6.70
CA ALA A 572 15.06 36.35 7.93
C ALA A 572 13.94 35.44 8.44
N LYS A 573 12.76 35.46 7.80
CA LYS A 573 11.59 34.66 8.21
C LYS A 573 11.77 33.21 7.78
N ARG A 574 11.39 32.30 8.66
CA ARG A 574 11.46 30.84 8.49
C ARG A 574 10.07 30.24 8.60
N TYR A 575 9.85 29.14 7.90
CA TYR A 575 8.53 28.54 7.72
C TYR A 575 8.53 27.04 8.09
N PRO A 576 7.42 26.51 8.62
CA PRO A 576 7.24 25.07 8.73
C PRO A 576 7.19 24.41 7.34
N VAL A 577 7.35 23.09 7.29
CA VAL A 577 7.42 22.32 6.05
C VAL A 577 6.41 21.17 6.05
N VAL A 578 5.64 21.02 4.98
CA VAL A 578 4.76 19.87 4.75
C VAL A 578 5.27 19.09 3.55
N PHE A 579 5.68 17.84 3.79
CA PHE A 579 6.03 16.88 2.74
C PHE A 579 4.77 16.09 2.36
N PHE A 580 4.47 15.98 1.07
CA PHE A 580 3.34 15.19 0.59
C PHE A 580 3.74 14.26 -0.56
N LEU A 581 3.53 12.97 -0.37
CA LEU A 581 3.94 11.90 -1.28
C LEU A 581 2.77 11.49 -2.18
N HIS A 582 3.05 11.30 -3.47
CA HIS A 582 2.04 10.99 -4.49
C HIS A 582 1.74 9.48 -4.58
N GLY A 583 0.64 9.14 -5.25
CA GLY A 583 0.23 7.75 -5.49
C GLY A 583 1.01 7.07 -6.61
N LEU A 584 0.65 5.81 -6.86
CA LEU A 584 1.27 5.00 -7.90
C LEU A 584 0.97 5.55 -9.29
N GLY A 585 2.02 5.81 -10.08
CA GLY A 585 1.86 6.22 -11.49
C GLY A 585 1.77 7.74 -11.69
N GLN A 586 1.92 8.50 -10.61
CA GLN A 586 2.09 9.95 -10.64
C GLN A 586 3.59 10.32 -10.52
N ASP A 587 3.89 11.61 -10.73
CA ASP A 587 5.16 12.22 -10.38
C ASP A 587 4.97 13.49 -9.50
N ALA A 588 6.08 14.05 -9.02
CA ALA A 588 6.05 15.23 -8.15
C ALA A 588 5.41 16.49 -8.81
N SER A 589 5.38 16.56 -10.14
CA SER A 589 4.84 17.72 -10.87
C SER A 589 3.31 17.70 -10.94
N ASP A 590 2.70 16.51 -10.87
CA ASP A 590 1.23 16.34 -10.82
C ASP A 590 0.59 17.03 -9.60
N LEU A 591 1.37 17.23 -8.52
CA LEU A 591 0.94 17.92 -7.31
C LEU A 591 1.21 19.43 -7.30
N ALA A 592 1.84 19.98 -8.35
CA ALA A 592 2.09 21.42 -8.45
C ALA A 592 0.82 22.31 -8.34
N PRO A 593 -0.37 21.90 -8.86
CA PRO A 593 -1.60 22.67 -8.66
C PRO A 593 -2.01 22.78 -7.19
N ALA A 594 -1.77 21.75 -6.37
CA ALA A 594 -2.03 21.80 -4.92
C ALA A 594 -1.14 22.83 -4.22
N ALA A 595 0.12 22.98 -4.65
CA ALA A 595 1.03 24.03 -4.18
C ALA A 595 0.48 25.44 -4.49
N ILE A 596 -0.11 25.63 -5.68
CA ILE A 596 -0.70 26.92 -6.08
C ILE A 596 -1.96 27.20 -5.26
N ALA A 597 -2.84 26.20 -5.12
CA ALA A 597 -4.09 26.33 -4.37
C ALA A 597 -3.83 26.73 -2.91
N THR A 598 -2.92 26.03 -2.25
CA THR A 598 -2.51 26.36 -0.88
C THR A 598 -1.87 27.75 -0.79
N SER A 599 -1.06 28.15 -1.77
CA SER A 599 -0.46 29.49 -1.83
C SER A 599 -1.50 30.62 -1.88
N VAL A 600 -2.58 30.45 -2.65
CA VAL A 600 -3.69 31.41 -2.67
C VAL A 600 -4.36 31.53 -1.31
N LEU A 601 -4.63 30.41 -0.64
CA LEU A 601 -5.25 30.42 0.70
C LEU A 601 -4.36 31.06 1.75
N MET A 602 -3.06 30.76 1.71
CA MET A 602 -2.05 31.39 2.57
C MET A 602 -1.97 32.90 2.34
N SER A 603 -2.18 33.37 1.11
CA SER A 603 -2.04 34.80 0.76
C SER A 603 -3.14 35.67 1.38
N GLU A 604 -4.32 35.07 1.58
CA GLU A 604 -5.51 35.69 2.16
C GLU A 604 -5.62 35.41 3.69
N GLY A 605 -4.60 34.81 4.30
CA GLY A 605 -4.56 34.50 5.73
C GLY A 605 -5.55 33.40 6.18
N LEU A 606 -6.10 32.61 5.24
CA LEU A 606 -7.01 31.50 5.53
C LEU A 606 -6.26 30.23 5.95
N LEU A 607 -5.01 30.09 5.51
CA LEU A 607 -4.09 29.04 5.95
C LEU A 607 -2.83 29.66 6.55
N PRO A 608 -2.27 29.07 7.62
CA PRO A 608 -0.92 29.38 8.06
C PRO A 608 0.11 29.17 6.95
N LYS A 609 1.11 30.05 6.87
CA LYS A 609 2.18 29.97 5.87
C LYS A 609 3.11 28.79 6.16
N ALA A 610 3.30 27.94 5.15
CA ALA A 610 4.25 26.83 5.16
C ALA A 610 4.92 26.65 3.79
N ILE A 611 6.04 25.93 3.78
CA ILE A 611 6.65 25.39 2.57
C ILE A 611 6.02 24.03 2.29
N PHE A 612 5.61 23.78 1.04
CA PHE A 612 5.12 22.48 0.61
C PHE A 612 6.17 21.79 -0.25
N VAL A 613 6.47 20.52 0.01
CA VAL A 613 7.47 19.73 -0.72
C VAL A 613 6.81 18.45 -1.22
N PHE A 614 6.96 18.18 -2.52
CA PHE A 614 6.45 16.99 -3.18
C PHE A 614 7.63 16.19 -3.73
N PRO A 615 8.07 15.12 -3.04
CA PRO A 615 9.14 14.24 -3.52
C PRO A 615 8.68 13.41 -4.72
N ASP A 616 9.56 13.20 -5.70
CA ASP A 616 9.31 12.27 -6.80
C ASP A 616 9.63 10.83 -6.35
N GLY A 617 8.62 9.96 -6.37
CA GLY A 617 8.73 8.54 -6.04
C GLY A 617 8.93 7.62 -7.26
N ALA A 618 8.91 8.15 -8.48
CA ALA A 618 8.94 7.34 -9.70
C ALA A 618 10.26 6.57 -9.87
N CYS A 619 10.20 5.38 -10.46
CA CYS A 619 11.39 4.58 -10.70
C CYS A 619 12.39 5.25 -11.66
N CYS A 620 13.68 4.97 -11.45
CA CYS A 620 14.71 5.38 -12.41
C CYS A 620 14.60 4.59 -13.71
N PHE A 621 15.29 5.10 -14.72
CA PHE A 621 15.46 4.44 -16.00
C PHE A 621 16.88 3.92 -16.13
N ARG A 622 17.05 2.82 -16.87
CA ARG A 622 18.32 2.41 -17.44
C ARG A 622 18.33 2.83 -18.91
N ASP A 623 19.36 3.56 -19.30
CA ASP A 623 19.65 3.84 -20.70
C ASP A 623 20.22 2.58 -21.36
N SER A 624 19.49 1.99 -22.30
CA SER A 624 19.84 0.74 -22.96
C SER A 624 21.12 0.83 -23.82
N GLU A 625 21.58 2.04 -24.18
CA GLU A 625 22.83 2.22 -24.94
C GLU A 625 24.05 2.34 -24.02
N THR A 626 23.95 3.10 -22.93
CA THR A 626 25.08 3.41 -22.06
C THR A 626 25.15 2.55 -20.79
N GLY A 627 24.03 1.93 -20.41
CA GLY A 627 23.85 1.28 -19.11
C GLY A 627 23.70 2.27 -17.94
N GLY A 628 23.68 3.58 -18.21
CA GLY A 628 23.54 4.61 -17.19
C GLY A 628 22.16 4.59 -16.53
N ARG A 629 22.12 4.87 -15.22
CA ARG A 629 20.89 4.97 -14.43
C ARG A 629 20.46 6.43 -14.31
N GLU A 630 19.25 6.73 -14.75
CA GLU A 630 18.71 8.08 -14.90
C GLU A 630 17.47 8.25 -14.02
N CYS A 631 17.60 9.05 -12.96
CA CYS A 631 16.60 9.16 -11.88
C CYS A 631 15.91 10.54 -11.81
N ALA A 632 16.35 11.51 -12.60
CA ALA A 632 15.80 12.86 -12.69
C ALA A 632 15.55 13.24 -14.15
N CYS A 633 14.52 12.65 -14.74
CA CYS A 633 14.16 12.80 -16.14
C CYS A 633 12.73 13.36 -16.28
N GLY A 634 12.60 14.56 -16.84
CA GLY A 634 11.30 15.13 -17.20
C GLY A 634 10.95 14.84 -18.66
N ASP A 635 9.66 14.69 -18.95
CA ASP A 635 9.20 14.57 -20.34
C ASP A 635 9.47 15.86 -21.11
N SER A 636 10.05 15.70 -22.31
CA SER A 636 10.34 16.78 -23.24
C SER A 636 9.56 16.58 -24.55
N HIS A 637 9.33 17.68 -25.27
CA HIS A 637 8.59 17.63 -26.53
C HIS A 637 9.38 16.82 -27.58
N GLY A 638 8.74 15.83 -28.22
CA GLY A 638 9.32 15.11 -29.35
C GLY A 638 9.86 13.71 -29.07
N GLY A 639 9.36 13.02 -28.04
CA GLY A 639 9.72 11.62 -27.76
C GLY A 639 11.09 11.44 -27.10
N VAL A 640 11.55 12.48 -26.40
CA VAL A 640 12.77 12.49 -25.60
C VAL A 640 12.44 12.88 -24.16
N ARG A 641 13.25 12.43 -23.22
CA ARG A 641 13.28 12.92 -21.83
C ARG A 641 14.53 13.74 -21.59
N SER A 642 14.39 14.87 -20.92
CA SER A 642 15.52 15.67 -20.47
C SER A 642 15.95 15.19 -19.09
N CYS A 643 17.10 14.53 -19.03
CA CYS A 643 17.66 13.92 -17.84
C CYS A 643 18.82 14.73 -17.30
N VAL A 644 18.79 15.04 -16.00
CA VAL A 644 19.88 15.72 -15.30
C VAL A 644 20.99 14.72 -14.98
N ASP A 645 22.25 15.13 -15.17
CA ASP A 645 23.41 14.28 -14.92
C ASP A 645 23.38 13.68 -13.50
N PRO A 646 23.26 12.33 -13.36
CA PRO A 646 23.01 11.69 -12.07
C PRO A 646 24.18 11.83 -11.10
N ALA A 647 25.41 12.01 -11.61
CA ALA A 647 26.61 12.17 -10.80
C ALA A 647 26.81 13.62 -10.27
N CYS A 648 25.99 14.57 -10.71
CA CYS A 648 26.13 15.96 -10.29
C CYS A 648 25.62 16.17 -8.86
N THR A 649 26.52 16.48 -7.92
CA THR A 649 26.20 16.73 -6.50
C THR A 649 25.97 18.21 -6.17
N GLY A 650 26.21 19.10 -7.14
CA GLY A 650 26.07 20.55 -6.97
C GLY A 650 24.63 21.05 -7.07
N ALA A 651 24.50 22.38 -7.10
CA ALA A 651 23.23 23.04 -7.39
C ALA A 651 22.69 22.62 -8.75
N SER A 652 21.36 22.46 -8.83
CA SER A 652 20.65 21.94 -10.00
C SER A 652 20.93 22.70 -11.30
N ASP A 653 21.03 24.03 -11.22
CA ASP A 653 21.34 24.92 -12.34
C ASP A 653 22.79 24.80 -12.86
N ALA A 654 23.68 24.20 -12.06
CA ALA A 654 25.05 23.89 -12.46
C ALA A 654 25.20 22.50 -13.08
N CYS A 655 24.16 21.66 -13.02
CA CYS A 655 24.21 20.30 -13.55
C CYS A 655 23.93 20.27 -15.05
N ALA A 656 24.62 19.39 -15.76
CA ALA A 656 24.36 19.18 -17.18
C ALA A 656 23.04 18.44 -17.38
N VAL A 657 22.28 18.84 -18.41
CA VAL A 657 21.05 18.17 -18.84
C VAL A 657 21.28 17.56 -20.22
N ARG A 658 20.82 16.33 -20.39
CA ARG A 658 20.93 15.54 -21.62
C ARG A 658 19.55 15.12 -22.08
N ASP A 659 19.28 15.25 -23.38
CA ASP A 659 18.05 14.71 -23.97
C ASP A 659 18.30 13.26 -24.41
N ILE A 660 17.51 12.33 -23.87
CA ILE A 660 17.60 10.90 -24.15
C ILE A 660 16.30 10.46 -24.83
N PRO A 661 16.35 9.78 -25.98
CA PRO A 661 15.17 9.19 -26.61
C PRO A 661 14.40 8.24 -25.69
N ASN A 662 13.07 8.31 -25.73
CA ASN A 662 12.21 7.48 -24.86
C ASN A 662 12.38 5.98 -25.12
N ASP A 663 12.69 5.59 -26.35
CA ASP A 663 12.91 4.19 -26.75
C ASP A 663 14.23 3.59 -26.22
N ARG A 664 15.12 4.44 -25.68
CA ARG A 664 16.33 4.02 -24.98
C ARG A 664 16.15 3.85 -23.47
N LEU A 665 15.09 4.43 -22.90
CA LEU A 665 14.90 4.47 -21.46
C LEU A 665 13.99 3.32 -21.02
N GLU A 666 14.59 2.33 -20.36
CA GLU A 666 13.86 1.20 -19.77
C GLU A 666 13.67 1.45 -18.27
N ARG A 667 12.44 1.43 -17.76
CA ARG A 667 12.20 1.54 -16.31
C ARG A 667 12.80 0.34 -15.58
N GLU A 668 13.41 0.59 -14.44
CA GLU A 668 14.02 -0.47 -13.61
C GLU A 668 13.04 -1.20 -12.69
N CYS A 669 11.78 -0.79 -12.67
CA CYS A 669 10.68 -1.42 -11.94
C CYS A 669 9.48 -1.68 -12.88
N ALA A 670 8.49 -2.44 -12.42
CA ALA A 670 7.29 -2.75 -13.22
C ALA A 670 6.44 -1.50 -13.48
N LYS A 671 6.02 -0.78 -12.43
CA LYS A 671 5.23 0.46 -12.55
C LYS A 671 5.30 1.32 -11.28
N GLY A 672 5.31 2.64 -11.48
CA GLY A 672 4.87 3.60 -10.45
C GLY A 672 5.93 4.03 -9.44
N SER A 673 5.43 4.41 -8.27
CA SER A 673 6.11 5.22 -7.27
C SER A 673 6.22 4.39 -6.00
N LEU A 674 7.45 3.98 -5.65
CA LEU A 674 7.72 3.09 -4.54
C LEU A 674 8.63 3.82 -3.55
N TYR A 675 8.13 4.03 -2.33
CA TYR A 675 8.86 4.68 -1.25
C TYR A 675 9.52 3.67 -0.31
N ALA A 676 10.01 2.55 -0.87
CA ALA A 676 10.71 1.47 -0.17
C ALA A 676 12.13 1.31 -0.75
N ASN A 677 13.11 0.95 0.09
CA ASN A 677 14.45 0.62 -0.39
C ASN A 677 14.38 -0.73 -1.09
N MET A 678 14.62 -0.76 -2.40
CA MET A 678 14.43 -1.98 -3.20
C MET A 678 15.62 -2.93 -3.07
N GLN A 679 15.33 -4.24 -3.08
CA GLN A 679 16.31 -5.33 -3.06
C GLN A 679 16.89 -5.63 -4.44
N GLY A 680 16.12 -5.35 -5.49
CA GLY A 680 16.55 -5.58 -6.87
C GLY A 680 15.68 -4.84 -7.87
N ASN A 681 16.07 -4.94 -9.15
CA ASN A 681 15.34 -4.36 -10.27
C ASN A 681 14.59 -5.43 -11.08
N ARG A 682 13.71 -5.00 -11.99
CA ARG A 682 12.87 -5.88 -12.83
C ARG A 682 13.61 -6.91 -13.70
N TRP A 683 14.94 -6.80 -13.82
CA TRP A 683 15.78 -7.76 -14.53
C TRP A 683 16.36 -8.85 -13.61
N GLY A 684 15.99 -8.82 -12.32
CA GLY A 684 16.48 -9.74 -11.29
C GLY A 684 17.92 -9.46 -10.90
N GLU A 685 18.40 -8.22 -11.02
CA GLU A 685 19.74 -7.84 -10.56
C GLU A 685 19.62 -7.32 -9.11
N PRO A 686 20.42 -7.83 -8.15
CA PRO A 686 20.51 -7.25 -6.81
C PRO A 686 21.14 -5.86 -6.87
N ARG A 687 20.65 -4.93 -6.06
CA ARG A 687 21.09 -3.53 -6.07
C ARG A 687 21.19 -2.95 -4.66
N ASP A 688 22.27 -2.22 -4.39
CA ASP A 688 22.48 -1.45 -3.15
C ASP A 688 22.27 0.06 -3.34
N ASP A 689 22.03 0.51 -4.58
CA ASP A 689 21.83 1.90 -4.98
C ASP A 689 20.35 2.24 -5.23
N MET A 690 19.42 1.43 -4.74
CA MET A 690 17.96 1.62 -4.88
C MET A 690 17.30 2.07 -3.56
N GLY A 691 17.94 2.98 -2.84
CA GLY A 691 17.41 3.55 -1.59
C GLY A 691 16.31 4.62 -1.79
N TYR A 692 15.14 4.25 -2.33
CA TYR A 692 14.05 5.20 -2.57
C TYR A 692 13.48 5.80 -1.29
N ARG A 693 13.28 4.99 -0.24
CA ARG A 693 12.87 5.48 1.08
C ARG A 693 13.92 6.47 1.62
N GLN A 694 15.18 6.08 1.55
CA GLN A 694 16.30 6.91 1.98
C GLN A 694 16.37 8.23 1.20
N SER A 695 16.03 8.24 -0.09
CA SER A 695 16.01 9.46 -0.89
C SER A 695 15.06 10.53 -0.33
N VAL A 696 13.90 10.14 0.21
CA VAL A 696 12.98 11.09 0.84
C VAL A 696 13.59 11.72 2.08
N LEU A 697 14.31 10.94 2.90
CA LEU A 697 15.05 11.48 4.05
C LEU A 697 16.21 12.38 3.64
N ASP A 698 16.94 12.03 2.57
CA ASP A 698 17.97 12.89 1.99
C ASP A 698 17.38 14.23 1.51
N LEU A 699 16.15 14.20 0.97
CA LEU A 699 15.43 15.41 0.57
C LEU A 699 15.04 16.27 1.78
N VAL A 700 14.61 15.68 2.90
CA VAL A 700 14.33 16.43 4.14
C VAL A 700 15.56 17.23 4.55
N ASP A 701 16.71 16.56 4.64
CA ASP A 701 17.98 17.18 5.02
C ASP A 701 18.40 18.26 3.98
N TYR A 702 18.22 17.99 2.68
CA TYR A 702 18.49 18.97 1.63
C TYR A 702 17.61 20.22 1.75
N ILE A 703 16.30 20.06 2.01
CA ILE A 703 15.36 21.18 2.11
C ILE A 703 15.75 22.11 3.25
N ASP A 704 16.16 21.58 4.40
CA ASP A 704 16.59 22.37 5.56
C ASP A 704 17.87 23.18 5.30
N THR A 705 18.77 22.67 4.46
CA THR A 705 19.99 23.40 4.09
C THR A 705 19.74 24.46 3.02
N ARG A 706 18.78 24.22 2.12
CA ARG A 706 18.56 25.01 0.91
C ARG A 706 17.51 26.10 1.07
N TRP A 707 16.54 25.91 1.97
CA TRP A 707 15.37 26.77 2.14
C TRP A 707 15.28 27.30 3.58
N ARG A 708 14.49 28.36 3.80
CA ARG A 708 14.33 28.97 5.14
C ARG A 708 13.26 28.21 5.94
N THR A 709 13.65 27.06 6.46
CA THR A 709 12.80 26.21 7.31
C THR A 709 12.94 26.59 8.79
N LYS A 710 11.86 26.42 9.57
CA LYS A 710 11.91 26.44 11.04
C LYS A 710 12.60 25.16 11.54
N ALA A 711 13.18 25.21 12.75
CA ALA A 711 13.83 24.06 13.38
C ALA A 711 13.45 23.96 14.86
N ALA A 712 13.56 22.76 15.45
CA ALA A 712 13.18 22.47 16.83
C ALA A 712 13.93 23.26 17.93
N THR A 713 14.90 24.10 17.55
CA THR A 713 15.69 24.95 18.47
C THR A 713 15.36 26.44 18.38
N GLU A 714 14.38 26.82 17.53
CA GLU A 714 13.81 28.16 17.42
C GLU A 714 12.51 28.29 18.22
#